data_AF-Q1A6V0-F1
#
_entry.id   AF-Q1A6V0-F1
#
_cell.length_a   1.000
_cell.length_b   1.000
_cell.length_c   1.000
_cell.angle_alpha   90.00
_cell.angle_beta   90.00
_cell.angle_gamma   90.00
#
_symmetry.space_group_name_H-M   'P 1'
#
loop_
_entity.id
_entity.type
_entity.pdbx_description
1 polymer ?
#
loop_
_entity_poly.entity_id
_entity_poly.type
_entity_poly.pdbx_seq_one_letter_code
_entity_poly.pdbx_strand_id
1 'polypeptide(L)'
;MTLRTFSLPASRRFRTSHSWNSFSGTKDPLFLTGVTFPPDYPIYEETRIKLTVYDVKDKSHDTIRTSVLPEHKDPPPEVARSFLGCASFKVGELLKSKEQLLSLSLRTSDGGKVVGTIEVSLVKMGEIEDGDTDHITTDVQGQKCALMYESTAPESLSGKENLPFMNAVLRNPVCKLYRFPTSDNKWMRIREQMSESILSFHIPKELISLHIKEDLCRNQELKELGDLSPHWDNLRKNVLSHCDQMVTMYQDILTELSKETGSSFKSSSSKGEKTLEFVPVNLHLQRMQVHSPHLKDALYDVITVGAPAAHFQGFKNGGLRKLLHRFETERRNTGYQFIYYSPENTAKAKEVLSSINQLQPLIATHADLLLTSASQRSPDSLKSSLKLLSEKTELFVHAFKDQLVRSALLALYTARPGGILKKPPSPNVSTEEKSTQHDTPQLRRQDSIPHHSDYDEEEWDRVWANVGKSLNCIIAKVDKLIERDSHNEEGAGGSSSKDGEADHTLEDSITSHPREDWYEQLHPLILTLKECMGEVVNRAKQSLTFVLLQELAYSLPQCLMLTLRRDIVFSQALAGLVCGFIIKLHTSLHDPGFLQQLHTVGLIVQYEGLLSTYSDEIGMLEDMAVGISDLRKVAFKITEATSNDVLPVLTGRREHYVVEVKLPATVFESLPLQIKEGQLLHVYPVLFNVGINEQQTLAERFGDVSLQESINQENFELVQEYYSIFMEKMPPDYISHFQEQTDLKGLLDNLHQNIQAKKRKNVEIMWLAATICRKLNGIRFTCCKSAKDRTSMSVTLEQCSILRDEHQLHKDFFIRALDCMRREGCRIENVLKNIKCRRYAFNMLQLMAFPKCYRPPEGTYGKADT
;
A
#
# COMPACT_ATOMS: atom_id res chain seq x y z
N MET A 1 -2.27 39.37 -4.42
CA MET A 1 -1.05 39.57 -3.62
C MET A 1 -1.38 39.40 -2.14
N THR A 2 -0.61 38.57 -1.45
CA THR A 2 -0.52 38.37 0.00
C THR A 2 -0.51 39.71 0.75
N LEU A 3 -1.14 39.80 1.92
CA LEU A 3 -0.93 40.95 2.81
C LEU A 3 -0.60 40.47 4.23
N ARG A 4 0.66 40.70 4.60
CA ARG A 4 1.17 40.68 5.98
C ARG A 4 0.77 41.99 6.66
N THR A 5 0.27 41.94 7.89
CA THR A 5 0.00 43.12 8.73
C THR A 5 1.24 43.55 9.54
N PHE A 6 1.48 44.86 9.62
CA PHE A 6 2.39 45.47 10.61
C PHE A 6 1.71 45.63 11.98
N SER A 7 2.53 45.55 13.04
CA SER A 7 2.18 45.61 14.46
C SER A 7 2.38 47.00 15.08
N LEU A 8 1.64 47.27 16.18
CA LEU A 8 2.02 47.97 17.45
C LEU A 8 0.77 48.60 18.14
N PRO A 9 0.76 48.88 19.47
CA PRO A 9 0.96 47.95 20.58
C PRO A 9 -0.23 47.90 21.59
N ALA A 10 -0.18 46.88 22.46
CA ALA A 10 -0.76 46.79 23.81
C ALA A 10 -2.28 46.91 24.04
N SER A 11 -2.97 45.78 23.90
CA SER A 11 -3.86 45.19 24.92
C SER A 11 -4.37 43.85 24.36
N ARG A 12 -4.39 42.79 25.17
CA ARG A 12 -4.67 41.38 24.76
C ARG A 12 -5.82 41.28 23.73
N ARG A 13 -5.47 41.26 22.46
CA ARG A 13 -6.34 40.98 21.30
C ARG A 13 -5.51 40.15 20.33
N PHE A 14 -5.71 38.84 20.32
CA PHE A 14 -5.19 38.00 19.26
C PHE A 14 -5.97 38.33 17.97
N ARG A 15 -5.28 38.85 16.95
CA ARG A 15 -5.85 39.11 15.62
C ARG A 15 -5.26 38.11 14.65
N THR A 16 -6.06 37.16 14.19
CA THR A 16 -5.77 36.29 13.03
C THR A 16 -6.48 36.83 11.81
N SER A 17 -5.75 37.09 10.72
CA SER A 17 -6.31 37.63 9.46
C SER A 17 -6.52 36.52 8.43
N HIS A 18 -7.69 36.52 7.79
CA HIS A 18 -8.03 35.63 6.67
C HIS A 18 -8.42 36.51 5.47
N SER A 19 -7.78 36.30 4.31
CA SER A 19 -8.06 37.03 3.07
C SER A 19 -9.00 36.25 2.15
N TRP A 20 -9.91 36.93 1.46
CA TRP A 20 -10.99 36.34 0.64
C TRP A 20 -10.94 36.81 -0.82
N ASN A 21 -11.69 36.11 -1.67
CA ASN A 21 -11.83 36.31 -3.12
C ASN A 21 -11.80 37.78 -3.59
N SER A 22 -11.08 38.04 -4.69
CA SER A 22 -11.20 39.27 -5.47
C SER A 22 -12.22 39.05 -6.60
N PHE A 23 -13.34 39.79 -6.57
CA PHE A 23 -14.33 39.79 -7.66
C PHE A 23 -14.11 41.02 -8.54
N SER A 24 -14.06 40.85 -9.86
CA SER A 24 -14.01 41.97 -10.80
C SER A 24 -15.42 42.48 -11.10
N GLY A 25 -15.65 43.79 -10.92
CA GLY A 25 -16.79 44.51 -11.51
C GLY A 25 -18.19 44.24 -10.94
N THR A 26 -18.36 43.57 -9.79
CA THR A 26 -19.68 43.34 -9.16
C THR A 26 -19.91 44.25 -7.94
N LYS A 27 -21.15 44.76 -7.81
CA LYS A 27 -21.63 45.45 -6.60
C LYS A 27 -22.24 44.50 -5.57
N ASP A 28 -22.39 43.23 -5.92
CA ASP A 28 -22.94 42.16 -5.08
C ASP A 28 -22.04 40.91 -5.15
N PRO A 29 -20.91 40.88 -4.40
CA PRO A 29 -19.95 39.79 -4.44
C PRO A 29 -20.41 38.60 -3.56
N LEU A 30 -20.60 37.43 -4.17
CA LEU A 30 -20.87 36.19 -3.44
C LEU A 30 -19.57 35.42 -3.15
N PHE A 31 -19.18 35.33 -1.88
CA PHE A 31 -18.00 34.57 -1.45
C PHE A 31 -18.24 33.05 -1.57
N LEU A 32 -17.51 32.41 -2.49
CA LEU A 32 -17.59 30.96 -2.74
C LEU A 32 -16.91 30.10 -1.67
N THR A 33 -16.25 30.71 -0.68
CA THR A 33 -15.46 30.03 0.36
C THR A 33 -15.95 30.39 1.76
N GLY A 34 -15.95 29.42 2.68
CA GLY A 34 -16.31 29.59 4.09
C GLY A 34 -15.10 29.63 5.06
N VAL A 35 -15.31 30.15 6.28
CA VAL A 35 -14.30 30.15 7.36
C VAL A 35 -14.49 28.92 8.24
N THR A 36 -13.42 28.19 8.54
CA THR A 36 -13.44 27.12 9.54
C THR A 36 -12.36 27.39 10.59
N PHE A 37 -12.70 27.22 11.86
CA PHE A 37 -11.77 27.41 12.96
C PHE A 37 -11.29 26.03 13.45
N PRO A 38 -9.96 25.81 13.61
CA PRO A 38 -9.42 24.54 14.07
C PRO A 38 -9.89 24.19 15.49
N PRO A 39 -9.92 22.90 15.87
CA PRO A 39 -10.21 22.47 17.25
C PRO A 39 -9.26 23.10 18.28
N ASP A 40 -8.01 23.35 17.90
CA ASP A 40 -6.97 23.97 18.74
C ASP A 40 -7.25 25.47 19.04
N TYR A 41 -8.25 26.06 18.36
CA TYR A 41 -8.71 27.43 18.57
C TYR A 41 -10.23 27.44 18.83
N PRO A 42 -10.69 27.01 20.01
CA PRO A 42 -12.10 27.02 20.34
C PRO A 42 -12.67 28.43 20.28
N ILE A 43 -13.75 28.59 19.53
CA ILE A 43 -14.54 29.82 19.48
C ILE A 43 -15.63 29.75 20.55
N TYR A 44 -15.68 30.79 21.39
CA TYR A 44 -16.72 30.99 22.39
C TYR A 44 -17.77 32.00 21.91
N GLU A 45 -18.96 32.05 22.52
CA GLU A 45 -20.01 33.03 22.18
C GLU A 45 -19.53 34.49 22.25
N GLU A 46 -18.58 34.77 23.16
CA GLU A 46 -18.01 36.09 23.39
C GLU A 46 -17.02 36.52 22.31
N THR A 47 -16.59 35.59 21.44
CA THR A 47 -15.62 35.83 20.38
C THR A 47 -16.15 36.90 19.42
N ARG A 48 -15.37 37.97 19.20
CA ARG A 48 -15.70 39.04 18.27
C ARG A 48 -14.99 38.83 16.94
N ILE A 49 -15.76 38.70 15.87
CA ILE A 49 -15.26 38.61 14.50
C ILE A 49 -15.40 39.98 13.85
N LYS A 50 -14.31 40.48 13.24
CA LYS A 50 -14.30 41.71 12.45
C LYS A 50 -14.11 41.37 10.98
N LEU A 51 -15.06 41.77 10.15
CA LEU A 51 -15.02 41.66 8.70
C LEU A 51 -14.59 43.00 8.11
N THR A 52 -13.68 42.98 7.14
CA THR A 52 -13.20 44.19 6.47
C THR A 52 -13.18 43.95 4.97
N VAL A 53 -13.79 44.86 4.21
CA VAL A 53 -13.97 44.75 2.76
C VAL A 53 -13.14 45.82 2.07
N TYR A 54 -12.49 45.42 0.99
CA TYR A 54 -11.64 46.27 0.18
C TYR A 54 -12.05 46.17 -1.29
N ASP A 55 -12.03 47.29 -1.99
CA ASP A 55 -12.06 47.37 -3.45
C ASP A 55 -10.62 47.22 -3.97
N VAL A 56 -10.44 46.37 -4.97
CA VAL A 56 -9.12 46.01 -5.51
C VAL A 56 -9.08 46.44 -6.97
N LYS A 57 -8.35 47.52 -7.28
CA LYS A 57 -8.22 48.03 -8.65
C LYS A 57 -6.95 47.50 -9.32
N ASP A 58 -7.10 46.89 -10.50
CA ASP A 58 -5.98 46.58 -11.39
C ASP A 58 -5.64 47.81 -12.24
N LYS A 59 -4.37 48.25 -12.24
CA LYS A 59 -3.90 49.43 -12.99
C LYS A 59 -3.70 49.16 -14.50
N SER A 60 -4.27 48.10 -15.07
CA SER A 60 -4.02 47.73 -16.48
C SER A 60 -4.85 48.53 -17.52
N HIS A 61 -5.62 49.55 -17.14
CA HIS A 61 -6.48 50.30 -18.06
C HIS A 61 -6.27 51.82 -18.15
N ASP A 62 -5.33 52.43 -17.43
CA ASP A 62 -5.00 53.86 -17.60
C ASP A 62 -3.66 54.06 -18.31
N THR A 63 -3.68 53.92 -19.64
CA THR A 63 -2.66 54.47 -20.53
C THR A 63 -3.34 55.56 -21.37
N ILE A 64 -2.97 56.84 -21.16
CA ILE A 64 -2.78 57.91 -22.17
C ILE A 64 -2.64 59.30 -21.48
N ARG A 65 -1.52 60.01 -21.78
CA ARG A 65 -1.17 61.44 -21.55
C ARG A 65 -0.85 61.83 -20.09
N THR A 66 0.31 62.39 -19.71
CA THR A 66 1.26 63.27 -20.40
C THR A 66 2.64 63.20 -19.70
N SER A 67 3.70 63.53 -20.46
CA SER A 67 5.13 63.55 -20.16
C SER A 67 5.61 64.29 -18.89
N VAL A 68 6.64 63.73 -18.21
CA VAL A 68 7.99 64.30 -17.92
C VAL A 68 8.63 63.50 -16.76
N LEU A 69 9.82 62.92 -16.98
CA LEU A 69 10.77 62.39 -15.97
C LEU A 69 11.77 63.51 -15.59
N PRO A 70 12.50 63.50 -14.44
CA PRO A 70 13.16 62.29 -13.92
C PRO A 70 13.29 62.12 -12.38
N GLU A 71 13.71 60.89 -12.02
CA GLU A 71 14.53 60.49 -10.87
C GLU A 71 13.98 60.63 -9.44
N HIS A 72 13.28 59.59 -8.98
CA HIS A 72 13.49 59.03 -7.65
C HIS A 72 13.05 57.54 -7.63
N LYS A 73 13.74 56.71 -6.83
CA LYS A 73 13.48 55.27 -6.67
C LYS A 73 12.05 55.01 -6.19
N ASP A 74 11.17 54.57 -7.08
CA ASP A 74 9.86 54.07 -6.71
C ASP A 74 9.92 52.60 -6.22
N PRO A 75 9.19 52.23 -5.15
CA PRO A 75 8.99 50.84 -4.75
C PRO A 75 8.15 50.08 -5.80
N PRO A 76 8.17 48.72 -5.81
CA PRO A 76 7.46 47.91 -6.80
C PRO A 76 5.95 48.23 -6.81
N PRO A 77 5.24 47.97 -7.94
CA PRO A 77 3.88 48.48 -8.14
C PRO A 77 2.90 47.90 -7.09
N GLU A 78 2.48 48.76 -6.16
CA GLU A 78 1.44 48.45 -5.19
C GLU A 78 0.07 48.37 -5.89
N VAL A 79 -0.63 47.25 -5.73
CA VAL A 79 -2.05 47.12 -6.05
C VAL A 79 -2.81 48.08 -5.15
N ALA A 80 -3.39 49.15 -5.72
CA ALA A 80 -4.18 50.12 -4.97
C ALA A 80 -5.44 49.43 -4.41
N ARG A 81 -5.52 49.28 -3.08
CA ARG A 81 -6.70 48.75 -2.38
C ARG A 81 -7.43 49.89 -1.69
N SER A 82 -8.63 50.20 -2.13
CA SER A 82 -9.51 51.15 -1.45
C SER A 82 -10.25 50.42 -0.34
N PHE A 83 -10.08 50.83 0.91
CA PHE A 83 -10.94 50.36 1.99
C PHE A 83 -12.39 50.76 1.68
N LEU A 84 -13.30 49.77 1.66
CA LEU A 84 -14.73 50.03 1.47
C LEU A 84 -15.42 50.19 2.82
N GLY A 85 -15.26 49.22 3.71
CA GLY A 85 -15.82 49.30 5.04
C GLY A 85 -15.49 48.12 5.93
N CYS A 86 -15.92 48.18 7.19
CA CYS A 86 -15.83 47.07 8.13
C CYS A 86 -17.14 46.85 8.91
N ALA A 87 -17.35 45.61 9.34
CA ALA A 87 -18.42 45.19 10.21
C ALA A 87 -17.84 44.32 11.33
N SER A 88 -18.53 44.19 12.46
CA SER A 88 -18.12 43.27 13.52
C SER A 88 -19.34 42.71 14.22
N PHE A 89 -19.27 41.45 14.61
CA PHE A 89 -20.32 40.75 15.35
C PHE A 89 -19.69 39.85 16.42
N LYS A 90 -20.45 39.50 17.44
CA LYS A 90 -20.09 38.43 18.38
C LYS A 90 -20.62 37.10 17.85
N VAL A 91 -19.88 36.02 18.04
CA VAL A 91 -20.33 34.68 17.61
C VAL A 91 -21.66 34.29 18.26
N GLY A 92 -21.88 34.67 19.53
CA GLY A 92 -23.16 34.50 20.20
C GLY A 92 -24.33 35.24 19.54
N GLU A 93 -24.10 36.35 18.82
CA GLU A 93 -25.14 37.05 18.05
C GLU A 93 -25.55 36.25 16.82
N LEU A 94 -24.60 35.56 16.17
CA LEU A 94 -24.84 34.70 15.02
C LEU A 94 -25.54 33.40 15.42
N LEU A 95 -25.19 32.84 16.58
CA LEU A 95 -25.82 31.64 17.13
C LEU A 95 -27.28 31.88 17.57
N LYS A 96 -27.60 33.12 17.97
CA LYS A 96 -28.93 33.50 18.48
C LYS A 96 -29.84 34.10 17.40
N SER A 97 -29.36 34.31 16.18
CA SER A 97 -30.18 34.88 15.11
C SER A 97 -31.14 33.85 14.52
N LYS A 98 -32.33 34.31 14.14
CA LYS A 98 -33.32 33.50 13.40
C LYS A 98 -32.67 33.12 12.07
N GLU A 99 -32.59 31.82 11.77
CA GLU A 99 -31.88 31.24 10.61
C GLU A 99 -30.34 31.26 10.67
N GLN A 100 -29.73 31.58 11.82
CA GLN A 100 -28.26 31.64 11.96
C GLN A 100 -27.59 32.53 10.91
N LEU A 101 -28.32 33.54 10.43
CA LEU A 101 -27.91 34.52 9.46
C LEU A 101 -27.84 35.90 10.15
N LEU A 102 -26.79 36.66 9.87
CA LEU A 102 -26.64 38.04 10.30
C LEU A 102 -26.48 38.94 9.07
N SER A 103 -27.35 39.93 8.96
CA SER A 103 -27.19 41.03 8.01
C SER A 103 -26.51 42.20 8.71
N LEU A 104 -25.25 42.46 8.35
CA LEU A 104 -24.40 43.45 9.00
C LEU A 104 -24.20 44.66 8.07
N SER A 105 -24.50 45.86 8.55
CA SER A 105 -24.20 47.08 7.82
C SER A 105 -22.69 47.30 7.75
N LEU A 106 -22.15 47.37 6.54
CA LEU A 106 -20.76 47.68 6.27
C LEU A 106 -20.54 49.19 6.45
N ARG A 107 -19.64 49.59 7.35
CA ARG A 107 -19.41 51.01 7.70
C ARG A 107 -18.02 51.49 7.32
N THR A 108 -17.90 52.75 6.94
CA THR A 108 -16.62 53.44 6.70
C THR A 108 -15.73 53.47 7.94
N SER A 109 -14.45 53.84 7.79
CA SER A 109 -13.44 53.80 8.86
C SER A 109 -13.74 54.78 10.01
N ASP A 110 -14.52 55.82 9.74
CA ASP A 110 -15.06 56.78 10.71
C ASP A 110 -16.34 56.29 11.41
N GLY A 111 -16.86 55.10 11.04
CA GLY A 111 -18.04 54.47 11.64
C GLY A 111 -19.39 55.09 11.27
N GLY A 112 -19.39 56.23 10.57
CA GLY A 112 -20.59 57.05 10.36
C GLY A 112 -21.45 56.62 9.17
N LYS A 113 -20.83 56.28 8.03
CA LYS A 113 -21.56 56.03 6.77
C LYS A 113 -21.67 54.53 6.47
N VAL A 114 -22.90 54.06 6.24
CA VAL A 114 -23.16 52.71 5.71
C VAL A 114 -22.89 52.72 4.21
N VAL A 115 -22.01 51.82 3.77
CA VAL A 115 -21.54 51.71 2.38
C VAL A 115 -21.98 50.41 1.68
N GLY A 116 -22.64 49.53 2.43
CA GLY A 116 -23.15 48.26 1.92
C GLY A 116 -23.64 47.37 3.07
N THR A 117 -23.96 46.12 2.73
CA THR A 117 -24.39 45.10 3.68
C THR A 117 -23.55 43.85 3.47
N ILE A 118 -23.20 43.18 4.56
CA ILE A 118 -22.58 41.85 4.52
C ILE A 118 -23.54 40.88 5.20
N GLU A 119 -23.88 39.82 4.50
CA GLU A 119 -24.58 38.69 5.09
C GLU A 119 -23.59 37.62 5.56
N VAL A 120 -23.73 37.22 6.82
CA VAL A 120 -22.91 36.20 7.46
C VAL A 120 -23.83 35.09 7.93
N SER A 121 -23.71 33.90 7.34
CA SER A 121 -24.42 32.72 7.82
C SER A 121 -23.47 31.80 8.59
N LEU A 122 -23.94 31.30 9.73
CA LEU A 122 -23.36 30.12 10.36
C LEU A 122 -23.99 28.90 9.69
N VAL A 123 -23.13 28.01 9.23
CA VAL A 123 -23.55 26.72 8.69
C VAL A 123 -23.22 25.68 9.77
N LYS A 124 -24.22 25.30 10.56
CA LYS A 124 -24.11 24.11 11.42
C LYS A 124 -23.96 22.88 10.54
N MET A 125 -22.95 22.07 10.83
CA MET A 125 -22.83 20.74 10.23
C MET A 125 -23.63 19.76 11.08
N GLY A 126 -24.69 19.17 10.51
CA GLY A 126 -25.34 17.96 11.05
C GLY A 126 -26.71 18.08 11.74
N GLU A 127 -27.56 19.06 11.43
CA GLU A 127 -28.97 19.07 11.90
C GLU A 127 -29.95 19.30 10.74
N ILE A 128 -31.04 18.54 10.77
CA ILE A 128 -32.10 18.31 9.79
C ILE A 128 -33.10 19.47 9.82
N GLU A 129 -33.51 20.01 8.68
CA GLU A 129 -34.79 20.74 8.55
C GLU A 129 -35.81 19.77 7.94
N ASP A 130 -36.63 19.16 8.78
CA ASP A 130 -37.92 18.58 8.39
C ASP A 130 -38.97 19.70 8.42
N GLY A 131 -39.90 19.65 7.47
CA GLY A 131 -40.75 20.77 7.04
C GLY A 131 -41.74 21.38 8.06
N ASP A 132 -42.25 22.54 7.65
CA ASP A 132 -43.25 23.42 8.29
C ASP A 132 -44.34 22.74 9.14
N THR A 133 -44.69 23.36 10.28
CA THR A 133 -46.09 23.53 10.72
C THR A 133 -46.27 24.62 11.80
N ASP A 134 -47.46 25.22 11.76
CA ASP A 134 -47.97 26.43 12.41
C ASP A 134 -48.22 26.41 13.95
N HIS A 135 -48.31 27.63 14.51
CA HIS A 135 -49.12 28.11 15.67
C HIS A 135 -48.60 28.13 17.15
N ILE A 136 -48.41 29.39 17.63
CA ILE A 136 -49.02 30.08 18.81
C ILE A 136 -48.55 29.76 20.28
N THR A 137 -48.16 30.87 20.96
CA THR A 137 -48.27 31.28 22.40
C THR A 137 -47.13 31.15 23.44
N THR A 138 -46.89 32.34 24.04
CA THR A 138 -46.56 32.72 25.45
C THR A 138 -45.16 32.51 26.05
N ASP A 139 -44.42 33.63 26.07
CA ASP A 139 -43.92 34.38 27.24
C ASP A 139 -43.21 33.69 28.44
N VAL A 140 -42.00 34.22 28.68
CA VAL A 140 -41.43 34.63 29.99
C VAL A 140 -40.56 33.65 30.81
N GLN A 141 -39.27 34.02 30.81
CA GLN A 141 -38.25 33.99 31.87
C GLN A 141 -37.72 32.66 32.42
N GLY A 142 -36.40 32.52 32.28
CA GLY A 142 -35.58 32.32 33.47
C GLY A 142 -34.61 31.14 33.46
N GLN A 143 -33.41 31.42 32.99
CA GLN A 143 -32.14 30.96 33.57
C GLN A 143 -31.65 29.51 33.38
N LYS A 144 -30.35 29.48 33.03
CA LYS A 144 -29.35 28.41 33.17
C LYS A 144 -29.45 27.24 32.19
N CYS A 145 -28.67 27.35 31.11
CA CYS A 145 -28.11 26.18 30.46
C CYS A 145 -26.59 26.30 30.41
N ALA A 146 -25.95 25.80 31.46
CA ALA A 146 -24.66 25.15 31.35
C ALA A 146 -24.98 23.66 31.53
N LEU A 147 -25.09 22.92 30.44
CA LEU A 147 -24.99 21.46 30.41
C LEU A 147 -24.62 21.05 28.99
N MET A 148 -23.54 20.27 28.91
CA MET A 148 -23.26 19.40 27.78
C MET A 148 -24.53 18.65 27.37
N TYR A 149 -24.81 18.61 26.06
CA TYR A 149 -25.56 17.50 25.49
C TYR A 149 -25.02 17.20 24.10
N GLU A 150 -24.62 15.94 23.94
CA GLU A 150 -24.23 15.36 22.68
C GLU A 150 -25.47 15.00 21.85
N SER A 151 -25.27 14.96 20.53
CA SER A 151 -26.02 14.16 19.54
C SER A 151 -27.42 14.67 19.13
N THR A 152 -27.61 14.88 17.82
CA THR A 152 -28.28 13.92 16.91
C THR A 152 -28.07 14.34 15.46
N ALA A 153 -27.13 13.68 14.78
CA ALA A 153 -27.18 13.51 13.32
C ALA A 153 -28.39 12.60 12.97
N PRO A 154 -28.87 12.57 11.71
CA PRO A 154 -29.89 11.61 11.32
C PRO A 154 -29.34 10.21 11.58
N GLU A 155 -30.21 9.32 12.05
CA GLU A 155 -29.95 7.90 12.18
C GLU A 155 -29.57 7.30 10.82
N SER A 156 -28.28 7.37 10.49
CA SER A 156 -27.50 6.34 9.80
C SER A 156 -26.03 6.76 9.81
N LEU A 157 -25.15 5.84 10.21
CA LEU A 157 -23.68 5.92 10.22
C LEU A 157 -23.01 6.53 11.48
N SER A 158 -23.08 5.78 12.60
CA SER A 158 -21.94 5.38 13.46
C SER A 158 -20.82 6.40 13.83
N GLY A 159 -21.13 7.70 13.93
CA GLY A 159 -20.13 8.76 14.02
C GLY A 159 -19.34 8.90 15.34
N LYS A 160 -19.76 8.30 16.46
CA LYS A 160 -19.05 8.47 17.75
C LYS A 160 -17.96 7.43 18.03
N GLU A 161 -18.11 6.20 17.55
CA GLU A 161 -17.13 5.12 17.79
C GLU A 161 -16.02 5.06 16.72
N ASN A 162 -16.24 5.66 15.55
CA ASN A 162 -15.40 5.47 14.35
C ASN A 162 -14.35 6.56 14.10
N LEU A 163 -14.39 7.70 14.81
CA LEU A 163 -13.37 8.76 14.73
C LEU A 163 -11.98 8.38 15.26
N PRO A 164 -11.84 7.60 16.37
CA PRO A 164 -10.53 7.27 16.95
C PRO A 164 -9.61 6.50 16.00
N PHE A 165 -10.17 5.57 15.22
CA PHE A 165 -9.42 4.73 14.28
C PHE A 165 -8.79 5.54 13.14
N MET A 166 -9.57 6.42 12.50
CA MET A 166 -9.06 7.29 11.44
C MET A 166 -8.04 8.32 11.95
N ASN A 167 -8.23 8.81 13.18
CA ASN A 167 -7.28 9.73 13.84
C ASN A 167 -5.95 9.06 14.20
N ALA A 168 -5.91 7.73 14.30
CA ALA A 168 -4.66 7.02 14.52
C ALA A 168 -3.78 7.06 13.27
N VAL A 169 -4.38 6.93 12.08
CA VAL A 169 -3.66 6.78 10.80
C VAL A 169 -3.48 8.11 10.05
N LEU A 170 -4.37 9.07 10.27
CA LEU A 170 -4.35 10.39 9.62
C LEU A 170 -4.15 11.53 10.62
N ARG A 171 -3.37 12.52 10.24
CA ARG A 171 -3.06 13.71 11.05
C ARG A 171 -3.12 15.00 10.25
N ASN A 172 -3.11 16.11 10.98
CA ASN A 172 -2.99 17.47 10.45
C ASN A 172 -3.98 17.80 9.31
N PRO A 173 -5.30 17.55 9.50
CA PRO A 173 -6.28 17.78 8.45
C PRO A 173 -6.35 19.27 8.09
N VAL A 174 -6.27 19.55 6.79
CA VAL A 174 -6.58 20.86 6.20
C VAL A 174 -7.96 20.75 5.58
N CYS A 175 -8.86 21.68 5.90
CA CYS A 175 -10.24 21.66 5.42
C CYS A 175 -10.60 22.97 4.73
N LYS A 176 -11.32 22.88 3.61
CA LYS A 176 -11.84 24.00 2.83
C LYS A 176 -13.29 23.72 2.45
N LEU A 177 -14.12 24.77 2.48
CA LEU A 177 -15.54 24.69 2.19
C LEU A 177 -15.86 25.54 0.97
N TYR A 178 -16.66 24.98 0.07
CA TYR A 178 -17.13 25.64 -1.13
C TYR A 178 -18.64 25.58 -1.27
N ARG A 179 -19.20 26.57 -1.95
CA ARG A 179 -20.58 26.54 -2.44
C ARG A 179 -20.57 26.81 -3.92
N PHE A 180 -21.15 25.88 -4.69
CA PHE A 180 -21.30 26.03 -6.13
C PHE A 180 -22.75 25.83 -6.55
N PRO A 181 -23.21 26.51 -7.61
CA PRO A 181 -24.55 26.31 -8.11
C PRO A 181 -24.66 25.01 -8.90
N THR A 182 -25.78 24.33 -8.70
CA THR A 182 -26.25 23.19 -9.48
C THR A 182 -27.02 23.69 -10.71
N SER A 183 -27.31 22.80 -11.65
CA SER A 183 -27.93 23.14 -12.93
C SER A 183 -29.38 23.63 -12.80
N ASP A 184 -30.05 23.32 -11.69
CA ASP A 184 -31.37 23.85 -11.30
C ASP A 184 -31.28 25.16 -10.48
N ASN A 185 -30.10 25.77 -10.43
CA ASN A 185 -29.78 26.99 -9.67
C ASN A 185 -29.86 26.86 -8.14
N LYS A 186 -29.87 25.64 -7.59
CA LYS A 186 -29.70 25.43 -6.15
C LYS A 186 -28.21 25.39 -5.77
N TRP A 187 -27.91 25.43 -4.48
CA TRP A 187 -26.54 25.41 -3.98
C TRP A 187 -26.15 24.04 -3.47
N MET A 188 -25.09 23.45 -4.04
CA MET A 188 -24.38 22.35 -3.41
C MET A 188 -23.29 22.87 -2.48
N ARG A 189 -23.02 22.12 -1.40
CA ARG A 189 -21.93 22.39 -0.44
C ARG A 189 -20.86 21.34 -0.60
N ILE A 190 -19.61 21.77 -0.77
CA ILE A 190 -18.47 20.89 -0.94
C ILE A 190 -17.50 21.11 0.22
N ARG A 191 -17.09 20.04 0.87
CA ARG A 191 -15.99 20.02 1.84
C ARG A 191 -14.82 19.29 1.23
N GLU A 192 -13.76 20.04 0.94
CA GLU A 192 -12.46 19.47 0.57
C GLU A 192 -11.60 19.32 1.82
N GLN A 193 -11.02 18.15 2.02
CA GLN A 193 -10.11 17.87 3.12
C GLN A 193 -8.84 17.20 2.61
N MET A 194 -7.70 17.60 3.14
CA MET A 194 -6.42 16.91 2.94
C MET A 194 -5.80 16.54 4.28
N SER A 195 -5.46 15.27 4.47
CA SER A 195 -4.83 14.77 5.70
C SER A 195 -3.50 14.09 5.41
N GLU A 196 -2.54 14.26 6.30
CA GLU A 196 -1.24 13.57 6.25
C GLU A 196 -1.39 12.16 6.80
N SER A 197 -0.66 11.17 6.24
CA SER A 197 -0.71 9.79 6.72
C SER A 197 0.54 9.40 7.48
N ILE A 198 0.39 9.01 8.76
CA ILE A 198 1.52 8.54 9.58
C ILE A 198 2.14 7.23 9.04
N LEU A 199 1.42 6.52 8.17
CA LEU A 199 1.90 5.32 7.49
C LEU A 199 3.08 5.61 6.58
N SER A 200 3.31 6.88 6.22
CA SER A 200 4.52 7.32 5.53
C SER A 200 5.78 6.83 6.22
N PHE A 201 5.82 6.79 7.55
CA PHE A 201 7.00 6.35 8.31
C PHE A 201 6.80 5.00 8.98
N HIS A 202 5.57 4.67 9.38
CA HIS A 202 5.28 3.40 10.05
C HIS A 202 5.56 2.19 9.15
N ILE A 203 5.02 2.18 7.93
CA ILE A 203 5.15 1.04 7.01
C ILE A 203 6.60 0.79 6.58
N PRO A 204 7.41 1.83 6.22
CA PRO A 204 8.82 1.62 5.98
C PRO A 204 9.59 1.00 7.15
N LYS A 205 9.30 1.40 8.40
CA LYS A 205 9.98 0.85 9.59
C LYS A 205 9.68 -0.64 9.78
N GLU A 206 8.41 -1.02 9.66
CA GLU A 206 7.98 -2.41 9.74
C GLU A 206 8.62 -3.26 8.63
N LEU A 207 8.59 -2.74 7.39
CA LEU A 207 9.13 -3.44 6.22
C LEU A 207 10.65 -3.63 6.32
N ILE A 208 11.41 -2.59 6.68
CA ILE A 208 12.87 -2.69 6.85
C ILE A 208 13.20 -3.68 7.98
N SER A 209 12.41 -3.70 9.06
CA SER A 209 12.58 -4.67 10.15
C SER A 209 12.39 -6.11 9.68
N LEU A 210 11.42 -6.37 8.79
CA LEU A 210 11.23 -7.68 8.16
C LEU A 210 12.39 -8.03 7.23
N HIS A 211 12.87 -7.09 6.42
CA HIS A 211 14.03 -7.29 5.53
C HIS A 211 15.29 -7.67 6.31
N ILE A 212 15.56 -6.98 7.42
CA ILE A 212 16.69 -7.31 8.31
C ILE A 212 16.55 -8.73 8.86
N LYS A 213 15.36 -9.10 9.35
CA LYS A 213 15.11 -10.46 9.89
C LYS A 213 15.29 -11.53 8.80
N GLU A 214 14.74 -11.31 7.62
CA GLU A 214 14.86 -12.21 6.48
C GLU A 214 16.32 -12.39 6.05
N ASP A 215 17.06 -11.28 5.91
CA ASP A 215 18.45 -11.31 5.46
C ASP A 215 19.38 -11.93 6.51
N LEU A 216 19.15 -11.70 7.81
CA LEU A 216 19.88 -12.37 8.90
C LEU A 216 19.62 -13.89 8.91
N CYS A 217 18.37 -14.32 8.72
CA CYS A 217 18.01 -15.73 8.63
C CYS A 217 18.74 -16.40 7.45
N ARG A 218 18.71 -15.76 6.27
CA ARG A 218 19.43 -16.26 5.09
C ARG A 218 20.94 -16.32 5.31
N ASN A 219 21.54 -15.33 5.95
CA ASN A 219 22.97 -15.34 6.27
C ASN A 219 23.32 -16.49 7.22
N GLN A 220 22.44 -16.82 8.16
CA GLN A 220 22.62 -17.97 9.04
C GLN A 220 22.54 -19.29 8.27
N GLU A 221 21.55 -19.45 7.39
CA GLU A 221 21.42 -20.64 6.52
C GLU A 221 22.65 -20.84 5.63
N LEU A 222 23.21 -19.76 5.09
CA LEU A 222 24.46 -19.81 4.30
C LEU A 222 25.66 -20.28 5.14
N LYS A 223 25.76 -19.85 6.41
CA LYS A 223 26.81 -20.30 7.34
C LYS A 223 26.67 -21.80 7.66
N GLU A 224 25.45 -22.32 7.69
CA GLU A 224 25.11 -23.71 8.01
C GLU A 224 25.20 -24.70 6.82
N LEU A 225 25.71 -24.26 5.66
CA LEU A 225 25.94 -25.11 4.47
C LEU A 225 26.94 -26.26 4.69
N GLY A 226 27.66 -26.26 5.82
CA GLY A 226 28.69 -27.24 6.15
C GLY A 226 30.01 -26.99 5.41
N ASP A 227 30.81 -28.04 5.29
CA ASP A 227 32.13 -27.99 4.67
C ASP A 227 32.04 -27.92 3.15
N LEU A 228 32.68 -26.90 2.58
CA LEU A 228 32.78 -26.67 1.13
C LEU A 228 34.25 -26.69 0.72
N SER A 229 34.53 -26.96 -0.56
CA SER A 229 35.89 -26.83 -1.09
C SER A 229 36.40 -25.39 -0.94
N PRO A 230 37.74 -25.14 -0.92
CA PRO A 230 38.29 -23.80 -0.67
C PRO A 230 37.75 -22.72 -1.62
N HIS A 231 37.46 -23.07 -2.88
CA HIS A 231 36.87 -22.15 -3.84
C HIS A 231 35.46 -21.70 -3.42
N TRP A 232 34.58 -22.66 -3.13
CA TRP A 232 33.20 -22.41 -2.73
C TRP A 232 33.08 -21.76 -1.35
N ASP A 233 33.98 -22.10 -0.41
CA ASP A 233 34.02 -21.48 0.90
C ASP A 233 34.45 -20.00 0.84
N ASN A 234 35.46 -19.67 0.02
CA ASN A 234 35.84 -18.27 -0.23
C ASN A 234 34.69 -17.48 -0.87
N LEU A 235 33.96 -18.10 -1.80
CA LEU A 235 32.78 -17.49 -2.40
C LEU A 235 31.67 -17.24 -1.37
N ARG A 236 31.37 -18.23 -0.52
CA ARG A 236 30.43 -18.10 0.60
C ARG A 236 30.81 -16.93 1.50
N LYS A 237 32.08 -16.82 1.90
CA LYS A 237 32.59 -15.71 2.72
C LYS A 237 32.40 -14.35 2.03
N ASN A 238 32.66 -14.27 0.73
CA ASN A 238 32.45 -13.05 -0.04
C ASN A 238 30.97 -12.66 -0.09
N VAL A 239 30.06 -13.61 -0.36
CA VAL A 239 28.60 -13.39 -0.35
C VAL A 239 28.14 -12.90 1.02
N LEU A 240 28.52 -13.61 2.09
CA LEU A 240 28.16 -13.25 3.46
C LEU A 240 28.61 -11.83 3.82
N SER A 241 29.85 -11.45 3.47
CA SER A 241 30.37 -10.10 3.73
C SER A 241 29.50 -9.00 3.09
N HIS A 242 29.03 -9.19 1.85
CA HIS A 242 28.19 -8.20 1.20
C HIS A 242 26.74 -8.23 1.71
N CYS A 243 26.21 -9.40 2.06
CA CYS A 243 24.89 -9.49 2.70
C CYS A 243 24.89 -8.83 4.09
N ASP A 244 25.96 -9.00 4.88
CA ASP A 244 26.12 -8.33 6.17
C ASP A 244 26.22 -6.79 6.01
N GLN A 245 26.87 -6.31 4.94
CA GLN A 245 26.87 -4.88 4.60
C GLN A 245 25.46 -4.36 4.27
N MET A 246 24.65 -5.12 3.52
CA MET A 246 23.25 -4.76 3.27
C MET A 246 22.44 -4.69 4.56
N VAL A 247 22.56 -5.70 5.43
CA VAL A 247 21.87 -5.72 6.74
C VAL A 247 22.25 -4.49 7.56
N THR A 248 23.54 -4.16 7.62
CA THR A 248 24.04 -2.96 8.33
C THR A 248 23.41 -1.69 7.76
N MET A 249 23.33 -1.56 6.43
CA MET A 249 22.69 -0.42 5.78
C MET A 249 21.19 -0.29 6.10
N TYR A 250 20.44 -1.40 6.13
CA TYR A 250 19.05 -1.39 6.58
C TYR A 250 18.92 -0.98 8.05
N GLN A 251 19.79 -1.49 8.92
CA GLN A 251 19.82 -1.13 10.35
C GLN A 251 20.11 0.37 10.56
N ASP A 252 21.06 0.93 9.80
CA ASP A 252 21.39 2.35 9.84
C ASP A 252 20.18 3.20 9.40
N ILE A 253 19.54 2.85 8.29
CA ILE A 253 18.34 3.55 7.80
C ILE A 253 17.20 3.46 8.83
N LEU A 254 16.96 2.28 9.40
CA LEU A 254 15.91 2.09 10.42
C LEU A 254 16.19 2.95 11.66
N THR A 255 17.46 3.05 12.07
CA THR A 255 17.89 3.87 13.20
C THR A 255 17.64 5.35 12.92
N GLU A 256 18.01 5.84 11.72
CA GLU A 256 17.75 7.23 11.34
C GLU A 256 16.25 7.53 11.22
N LEU A 257 15.46 6.65 10.60
CA LEU A 257 14.00 6.80 10.52
C LEU A 257 13.33 6.80 11.90
N SER A 258 13.92 6.11 12.88
CA SER A 258 13.41 6.09 14.26
C SER A 258 13.63 7.41 15.00
N LYS A 259 14.59 8.23 14.57
CA LYS A 259 14.85 9.57 15.13
C LYS A 259 13.90 10.63 14.58
N GLU A 260 13.29 10.39 13.42
CA GLU A 260 12.35 11.33 12.79
C GLU A 260 11.12 11.56 13.68
N THR A 261 11.01 12.80 14.18
CA THR A 261 9.90 13.27 15.00
C THR A 261 9.36 14.57 14.42
N GLY A 262 8.04 14.68 14.25
CA GLY A 262 7.37 15.92 13.81
C GLY A 262 6.49 15.77 12.58
N SER A 263 7.09 15.67 11.37
CA SER A 263 6.31 15.59 10.12
C SER A 263 5.69 14.21 9.94
N SER A 264 4.42 14.15 9.53
CA SER A 264 3.77 12.88 9.19
C SER A 264 4.00 12.47 7.72
N PHE A 265 4.75 13.25 6.93
CA PHE A 265 5.08 12.93 5.53
C PHE A 265 6.48 13.41 5.12
N LYS A 266 7.07 12.83 4.06
CA LYS A 266 8.31 13.30 3.44
C LYS A 266 8.04 14.41 2.42
N SER A 267 8.66 15.57 2.64
CA SER A 267 8.51 16.74 1.76
C SER A 267 9.12 16.53 0.36
N SER A 268 8.61 17.27 -0.63
CA SER A 268 9.13 17.25 -2.01
C SER A 268 10.54 17.83 -2.16
N SER A 269 10.98 18.68 -1.23
CA SER A 269 12.37 19.17 -1.15
C SER A 269 13.32 18.08 -0.65
N SER A 270 12.83 17.21 0.24
CA SER A 270 13.58 16.10 0.84
C SER A 270 13.59 14.83 -0.01
N LYS A 271 13.05 14.85 -1.23
CA LYS A 271 12.92 13.64 -2.07
C LYS A 271 14.24 12.91 -2.32
N GLY A 272 15.34 13.65 -2.42
CA GLY A 272 16.69 13.13 -2.64
C GLY A 272 17.50 12.88 -1.36
N GLU A 273 16.89 12.91 -0.17
CA GLU A 273 17.59 12.60 1.08
C GLU A 273 17.74 11.09 1.26
N LYS A 274 18.98 10.63 1.51
CA LYS A 274 19.34 9.21 1.63
C LYS A 274 18.60 8.51 2.77
N THR A 275 18.55 9.13 3.95
CA THR A 275 17.93 8.56 5.16
C THR A 275 16.43 8.35 5.00
N LEU A 276 15.79 9.08 4.09
CA LEU A 276 14.36 9.01 3.82
C LEU A 276 14.03 8.25 2.53
N GLU A 277 14.97 7.50 1.93
CA GLU A 277 14.72 6.82 0.64
C GLU A 277 13.51 5.89 0.69
N PHE A 278 13.27 5.17 1.77
CA PHE A 278 12.13 4.24 1.91
C PHE A 278 10.78 4.92 2.13
N VAL A 279 10.78 6.22 2.48
CA VAL A 279 9.57 6.98 2.85
C VAL A 279 8.94 7.58 1.59
N PRO A 280 7.62 7.39 1.36
CA PRO A 280 6.93 7.96 0.22
C PRO A 280 6.88 9.49 0.29
N VAL A 281 7.13 10.14 -0.84
CA VAL A 281 7.09 11.61 -0.94
C VAL A 281 5.63 12.07 -0.94
N ASN A 282 5.26 13.01 -0.07
CA ASN A 282 3.95 13.67 -0.05
C ASN A 282 2.73 12.74 -0.03
N LEU A 283 2.76 11.66 0.77
CA LEU A 283 1.60 10.79 0.97
C LEU A 283 0.50 11.50 1.78
N HIS A 284 -0.66 11.71 1.15
CA HIS A 284 -1.83 12.34 1.76
C HIS A 284 -3.12 11.66 1.31
N LEU A 285 -4.14 11.67 2.18
CA LEU A 285 -5.53 11.52 1.76
C LEU A 285 -6.05 12.87 1.26
N GLN A 286 -6.64 12.87 0.06
CA GLN A 286 -7.51 13.94 -0.41
C GLN A 286 -8.96 13.45 -0.44
N ARG A 287 -9.82 14.10 0.33
CA ARG A 287 -11.25 13.79 0.46
C ARG A 287 -12.10 14.96 -0.04
N MET A 288 -13.14 14.66 -0.82
CA MET A 288 -14.20 15.60 -1.20
C MET A 288 -15.53 15.04 -0.74
N GLN A 289 -16.22 15.75 0.15
CA GLN A 289 -17.59 15.45 0.54
C GLN A 289 -18.53 16.46 -0.12
N VAL A 290 -19.58 15.98 -0.76
CA VAL A 290 -20.55 16.79 -1.50
C VAL A 290 -21.91 16.59 -0.88
N HIS A 291 -22.56 17.71 -0.52
CA HIS A 291 -23.92 17.74 -0.02
C HIS A 291 -24.76 18.53 -1.01
N SER A 292 -25.74 17.86 -1.62
CA SER A 292 -26.60 18.43 -2.64
C SER A 292 -28.06 18.35 -2.19
N PRO A 293 -28.92 19.35 -2.47
CA PRO A 293 -30.30 19.37 -1.99
C PRO A 293 -31.19 18.20 -2.45
N HIS A 294 -30.81 17.53 -3.54
CA HIS A 294 -31.63 16.50 -4.21
C HIS A 294 -30.91 15.16 -4.43
N LEU A 295 -29.65 15.07 -4.04
CA LEU A 295 -28.86 13.86 -4.20
C LEU A 295 -28.33 13.46 -2.83
N LYS A 296 -28.16 12.15 -2.64
CA LYS A 296 -27.54 11.62 -1.43
C LYS A 296 -26.14 12.24 -1.27
N ASP A 297 -25.78 12.54 -0.02
CA ASP A 297 -24.43 12.97 0.31
C ASP A 297 -23.42 11.94 -0.19
N ALA A 298 -22.37 12.44 -0.83
CA ALA A 298 -21.36 11.60 -1.46
C ALA A 298 -19.97 11.95 -0.95
N LEU A 299 -19.12 10.92 -0.87
CA LEU A 299 -17.75 11.02 -0.38
C LEU A 299 -16.80 10.43 -1.42
N TYR A 300 -15.81 11.22 -1.82
CA TYR A 300 -14.82 10.84 -2.82
C TYR A 300 -13.42 10.96 -2.24
N ASP A 301 -12.70 9.85 -2.25
CA ASP A 301 -11.33 9.78 -1.76
C ASP A 301 -10.34 9.54 -2.91
N VAL A 302 -9.20 10.23 -2.83
CA VAL A 302 -8.04 10.04 -3.68
C VAL A 302 -6.80 10.06 -2.80
N ILE A 303 -5.97 9.04 -2.91
CA ILE A 303 -4.66 9.02 -2.25
C ILE A 303 -3.65 9.72 -3.17
N THR A 304 -3.00 10.76 -2.66
CA THR A 304 -1.95 11.46 -3.42
C THR A 304 -0.60 11.05 -2.88
N VAL A 305 0.31 10.62 -3.76
CA VAL A 305 1.67 10.21 -3.38
C VAL A 305 2.64 10.44 -4.53
N GLY A 306 3.88 10.82 -4.22
CA GLY A 306 4.94 10.92 -5.22
C GLY A 306 5.15 9.57 -5.90
N ALA A 307 5.57 9.59 -7.16
CA ALA A 307 5.91 8.37 -7.88
C ALA A 307 6.95 7.57 -7.06
N PRO A 308 6.68 6.30 -6.75
CA PRO A 308 7.65 5.42 -6.12
C PRO A 308 8.96 5.40 -6.93
N ALA A 309 10.04 5.93 -6.36
CA ALA A 309 11.30 6.11 -7.08
C ALA A 309 12.51 6.26 -6.16
N ALA A 310 13.65 5.71 -6.56
CA ALA A 310 14.93 5.82 -5.86
C ALA A 310 15.66 7.12 -6.25
N HIS A 311 15.11 8.25 -5.80
CA HIS A 311 15.59 9.59 -6.15
C HIS A 311 17.07 9.85 -5.82
N PHE A 312 17.55 9.34 -4.69
CA PHE A 312 18.93 9.55 -4.25
C PHE A 312 19.93 8.73 -5.10
N GLN A 313 19.54 7.52 -5.53
CA GLN A 313 20.34 6.72 -6.49
C GLN A 313 20.37 7.30 -7.90
N GLY A 314 19.34 8.05 -8.30
CA GLY A 314 19.24 8.71 -9.60
C GLY A 314 18.91 7.77 -10.77
N PHE A 315 18.92 8.35 -11.99
CA PHE A 315 18.31 7.72 -13.19
C PHE A 315 19.20 7.75 -14.44
N LYS A 316 20.49 8.10 -14.31
CA LYS A 316 21.42 8.19 -15.44
C LYS A 316 21.52 6.90 -16.27
N ASN A 317 21.34 5.75 -15.60
CA ASN A 317 21.42 4.42 -16.21
C ASN A 317 20.04 3.79 -16.47
N GLY A 318 18.96 4.57 -16.38
CA GLY A 318 17.59 4.08 -16.29
C GLY A 318 17.15 3.82 -14.85
N GLY A 319 15.88 3.46 -14.70
CA GLY A 319 15.26 2.96 -13.48
C GLY A 319 15.12 1.45 -13.48
N LEU A 320 14.39 0.95 -12.48
CA LEU A 320 14.40 -0.43 -12.06
C LEU A 320 14.01 -1.42 -13.16
N ARG A 321 12.94 -1.16 -13.93
CA ARG A 321 12.51 -2.04 -15.05
C ARG A 321 13.66 -2.31 -16.04
N LYS A 322 14.36 -1.25 -16.47
CA LYS A 322 15.47 -1.36 -17.41
C LYS A 322 16.71 -1.99 -16.78
N LEU A 323 17.00 -1.66 -15.53
CA LEU A 323 18.14 -2.21 -14.81
C LEU A 323 17.99 -3.72 -14.56
N LEU A 324 16.79 -4.18 -14.20
CA LEU A 324 16.48 -5.61 -14.06
C LEU A 324 16.61 -6.34 -15.40
N HIS A 325 16.04 -5.80 -16.48
CA HIS A 325 16.15 -6.40 -17.81
C HIS A 325 17.61 -6.51 -18.29
N ARG A 326 18.42 -5.46 -18.07
CA ARG A 326 19.85 -5.47 -18.37
C ARG A 326 20.57 -6.54 -17.55
N PHE A 327 20.33 -6.58 -16.24
CA PHE A 327 20.93 -7.55 -15.34
C PHE A 327 20.61 -8.99 -15.76
N GLU A 328 19.37 -9.30 -16.11
CA GLU A 328 18.98 -10.63 -16.59
C GLU A 328 19.64 -10.99 -17.92
N THR A 329 19.80 -10.03 -18.82
CA THR A 329 20.45 -10.23 -20.12
C THR A 329 21.95 -10.50 -19.95
N GLU A 330 22.62 -9.73 -19.10
CA GLU A 330 24.02 -9.97 -18.72
C GLU A 330 24.17 -11.33 -18.03
N ARG A 331 23.20 -11.70 -17.18
CA ARG A 331 23.18 -13.00 -16.49
C ARG A 331 23.17 -14.20 -17.41
N ARG A 332 22.51 -14.10 -18.57
CA ARG A 332 22.45 -15.19 -19.57
C ARG A 332 23.74 -15.36 -20.37
N ASN A 333 24.60 -14.35 -20.43
CA ASN A 333 25.74 -14.30 -21.37
C ASN A 333 27.10 -14.69 -20.76
N THR A 334 27.21 -14.87 -19.45
CA THR A 334 28.47 -15.13 -18.74
C THR A 334 28.46 -16.51 -18.07
N GLY A 335 28.84 -17.54 -18.85
CA GLY A 335 28.75 -18.96 -18.47
C GLY A 335 30.04 -19.62 -17.96
N TYR A 336 31.02 -18.88 -17.42
CA TYR A 336 32.37 -19.44 -17.23
C TYR A 336 32.77 -19.88 -15.81
N GLN A 337 31.87 -19.87 -14.81
CA GLN A 337 32.26 -20.30 -13.43
C GLN A 337 31.15 -20.85 -12.51
N PHE A 338 29.87 -20.81 -12.92
CA PHE A 338 28.73 -21.18 -12.07
C PHE A 338 27.74 -22.06 -12.83
N ILE A 339 27.00 -22.91 -12.11
CA ILE A 339 25.81 -23.56 -12.69
C ILE A 339 24.73 -22.49 -12.81
N TYR A 340 24.34 -22.17 -14.04
CA TYR A 340 23.24 -21.23 -14.27
C TYR A 340 21.92 -21.89 -13.87
N TYR A 341 21.34 -21.42 -12.77
CA TYR A 341 19.94 -21.67 -12.46
C TYR A 341 19.08 -20.55 -13.08
N SER A 342 18.01 -20.93 -13.79
CA SER A 342 17.04 -19.97 -14.31
C SER A 342 16.34 -19.22 -13.15
N PRO A 343 15.77 -18.03 -13.39
CA PRO A 343 15.00 -17.33 -12.35
C PRO A 343 13.84 -18.17 -11.82
N GLU A 344 13.25 -19.02 -12.67
CA GLU A 344 12.22 -19.99 -12.31
C GLU A 344 12.74 -21.03 -11.32
N ASN A 345 13.94 -21.56 -11.56
CA ASN A 345 14.59 -22.52 -10.65
C ASN A 345 14.94 -21.87 -9.31
N THR A 346 15.45 -20.63 -9.29
CA THR A 346 15.76 -19.95 -8.02
C THR A 346 14.50 -19.53 -7.27
N ALA A 347 13.43 -19.15 -7.98
CA ALA A 347 12.11 -18.92 -7.37
C ALA A 347 11.53 -20.22 -6.78
N LYS A 348 11.61 -21.34 -7.52
CA LYS A 348 11.19 -22.66 -7.04
C LYS A 348 11.99 -23.11 -5.83
N ALA A 349 13.30 -22.87 -5.79
CA ALA A 349 14.13 -23.15 -4.61
C ALA A 349 13.62 -22.39 -3.36
N LYS A 350 13.31 -21.09 -3.51
CA LYS A 350 12.74 -20.27 -2.43
C LYS A 350 11.36 -20.77 -1.99
N GLU A 351 10.51 -21.18 -2.94
CA GLU A 351 9.18 -21.75 -2.67
C GLU A 351 9.27 -23.06 -1.88
N VAL A 352 10.15 -23.98 -2.28
CA VAL A 352 10.37 -25.25 -1.58
C VAL A 352 10.92 -24.98 -0.18
N LEU A 353 11.93 -24.11 -0.02
CA LEU A 353 12.44 -23.71 1.30
C LEU A 353 11.35 -23.10 2.21
N SER A 354 10.46 -22.29 1.65
CA SER A 354 9.31 -21.74 2.37
C SER A 354 8.35 -22.85 2.82
N SER A 355 8.01 -23.77 1.91
CA SER A 355 7.14 -24.91 2.19
C SER A 355 7.70 -25.80 3.29
N ILE A 356 9.02 -26.02 3.30
CA ILE A 356 9.72 -26.77 4.35
C ILE A 356 9.55 -26.07 5.71
N ASN A 357 9.83 -24.77 5.76
CA ASN A 357 9.75 -24.00 7.00
C ASN A 357 8.32 -23.93 7.56
N GLN A 358 7.29 -24.07 6.71
CA GLN A 358 5.90 -24.13 7.14
C GLN A 358 5.46 -25.54 7.56
N LEU A 359 5.76 -26.56 6.76
CA LEU A 359 5.26 -27.93 6.97
C LEU A 359 5.98 -28.68 8.09
N GLN A 360 7.29 -28.47 8.25
CA GLN A 360 8.09 -29.15 9.27
C GLN A 360 7.53 -28.97 10.70
N PRO A 361 7.27 -27.74 11.20
CA PRO A 361 6.69 -27.54 12.53
C PRO A 361 5.24 -28.03 12.65
N LEU A 362 4.44 -27.94 11.59
CA LEU A 362 3.07 -28.48 11.59
C LEU A 362 3.05 -30.00 11.76
N ILE A 363 3.89 -30.71 11.02
CA ILE A 363 4.00 -32.16 11.11
C ILE A 363 4.51 -32.58 12.49
N ALA A 364 5.50 -31.87 13.05
CA ALA A 364 5.96 -32.11 14.42
C ALA A 364 4.82 -31.93 15.44
N THR A 365 4.03 -30.86 15.31
CA THR A 365 2.87 -30.57 16.18
C THR A 365 1.81 -31.67 16.08
N HIS A 366 1.46 -32.11 14.86
CA HIS A 366 0.50 -33.19 14.66
C HIS A 366 1.01 -34.55 15.17
N ALA A 367 2.32 -34.80 15.06
CA ALA A 367 2.94 -36.00 15.62
C ALA A 367 2.87 -36.00 17.16
N ASP A 368 3.06 -34.85 17.81
CA ASP A 368 2.91 -34.70 19.26
C ASP A 368 1.44 -34.78 19.71
N LEU A 369 0.51 -34.27 18.90
CA LEU A 369 -0.93 -34.42 19.13
C LEU A 369 -1.36 -35.89 19.04
N LEU A 370 -0.79 -36.67 18.12
CA LEU A 370 -1.03 -38.10 18.01
C LEU A 370 -0.57 -38.83 19.29
N LEU A 371 0.60 -38.49 19.82
CA LEU A 371 1.10 -39.04 21.08
C LEU A 371 0.20 -38.64 22.27
N THR A 372 -0.25 -37.39 22.30
CA THR A 372 -1.18 -36.92 23.35
C THR A 372 -2.51 -37.67 23.29
N SER A 373 -3.04 -37.90 22.09
CA SER A 373 -4.25 -38.70 21.86
C SER A 373 -4.06 -40.16 22.28
N ALA A 374 -2.85 -40.71 22.10
CA ALA A 374 -2.50 -42.05 22.54
C ALA A 374 -2.49 -42.16 24.07
N SER A 375 -1.92 -41.18 24.77
CA SER A 375 -1.94 -41.12 26.25
C SER A 375 -3.37 -41.00 26.82
N GLN A 376 -4.27 -40.35 26.08
CA GLN A 376 -5.68 -40.19 26.47
C GLN A 376 -6.56 -41.41 26.10
N ARG A 377 -6.02 -42.39 25.35
CA ARG A 377 -6.75 -43.57 24.84
C ARG A 377 -8.10 -43.23 24.18
N SER A 378 -8.13 -42.17 23.37
CA SER A 378 -9.31 -41.81 22.59
C SER A 378 -9.15 -42.29 21.13
N PRO A 379 -9.89 -43.32 20.68
CA PRO A 379 -9.77 -43.86 19.32
C PRO A 379 -10.08 -42.82 18.23
N ASP A 380 -11.12 -42.00 18.45
CA ASP A 380 -11.56 -40.98 17.48
C ASP A 380 -10.55 -39.84 17.37
N SER A 381 -10.01 -39.37 18.50
CA SER A 381 -8.95 -38.35 18.51
C SER A 381 -7.66 -38.87 17.85
N LEU A 382 -7.33 -40.14 18.09
CA LEU A 382 -6.16 -40.80 17.49
C LEU A 382 -6.30 -40.92 15.96
N LYS A 383 -7.46 -41.35 15.45
CA LYS A 383 -7.75 -41.41 14.00
C LYS A 383 -7.69 -40.03 13.35
N SER A 384 -8.31 -39.02 13.99
CA SER A 384 -8.32 -37.65 13.48
C SER A 384 -6.90 -37.05 13.42
N SER A 385 -6.11 -37.23 14.48
CA SER A 385 -4.71 -36.78 14.54
C SER A 385 -3.83 -37.50 13.52
N LEU A 386 -4.02 -38.81 13.32
CA LEU A 386 -3.30 -39.59 12.30
C LEU A 386 -3.62 -39.10 10.89
N LYS A 387 -4.90 -38.82 10.61
CA LYS A 387 -5.34 -38.29 9.31
C LYS A 387 -4.65 -36.96 9.00
N LEU A 388 -4.66 -36.02 9.95
CA LEU A 388 -3.96 -34.74 9.80
C LEU A 388 -2.45 -34.91 9.60
N LEU A 389 -1.82 -35.79 10.37
CA LEU A 389 -0.40 -36.11 10.23
C LEU A 389 -0.09 -36.67 8.83
N SER A 390 -0.90 -37.62 8.35
CA SER A 390 -0.74 -38.23 7.01
C SER A 390 -0.89 -37.18 5.92
N GLU A 391 -1.95 -36.37 5.94
CA GLU A 391 -2.20 -35.32 4.95
C GLU A 391 -1.05 -34.31 4.89
N LYS A 392 -0.54 -33.85 6.04
CA LYS A 392 0.58 -32.89 6.06
C LYS A 392 1.89 -33.53 5.60
N THR A 393 2.16 -34.77 5.98
CA THR A 393 3.35 -35.50 5.52
C THR A 393 3.30 -35.79 4.01
N GLU A 394 2.12 -36.04 3.43
CA GLU A 394 1.96 -36.19 1.98
C GLU A 394 2.24 -34.89 1.22
N LEU A 395 1.74 -33.74 1.71
CA LEU A 395 2.07 -32.43 1.14
C LEU A 395 3.57 -32.14 1.23
N PHE A 396 4.19 -32.49 2.36
CA PHE A 396 5.63 -32.40 2.54
C PHE A 396 6.37 -33.26 1.52
N VAL A 397 5.95 -34.52 1.32
CA VAL A 397 6.53 -35.40 0.31
C VAL A 397 6.32 -34.83 -1.11
N HIS A 398 5.17 -34.23 -1.41
CA HIS A 398 4.95 -33.64 -2.73
C HIS A 398 5.92 -32.47 -3.02
N ALA A 399 6.28 -31.68 -2.00
CA ALA A 399 7.13 -30.50 -2.14
C ALA A 399 8.57 -30.79 -2.62
N PHE A 400 9.11 -32.01 -2.42
CA PHE A 400 10.47 -32.36 -2.87
C PHE A 400 10.53 -33.38 -4.01
N LYS A 401 9.40 -33.71 -4.65
CA LYS A 401 9.42 -34.51 -5.89
C LYS A 401 10.03 -33.75 -7.09
N ASP A 402 10.48 -32.53 -6.88
CA ASP A 402 11.04 -31.65 -7.89
C ASP A 402 12.44 -32.08 -8.35
N GLN A 403 12.66 -32.09 -9.67
CA GLN A 403 13.96 -32.38 -10.29
C GLN A 403 15.05 -31.40 -9.84
N LEU A 404 14.66 -30.18 -9.45
CA LEU A 404 15.54 -29.16 -8.91
C LEU A 404 16.27 -29.64 -7.65
N VAL A 405 15.57 -30.29 -6.71
CA VAL A 405 16.18 -30.76 -5.45
C VAL A 405 17.27 -31.78 -5.74
N ARG A 406 17.02 -32.72 -6.67
CA ARG A 406 18.04 -33.70 -7.10
C ARG A 406 19.25 -33.02 -7.73
N SER A 407 19.02 -32.07 -8.64
CA SER A 407 20.11 -31.32 -9.28
C SER A 407 20.94 -30.50 -8.27
N ALA A 408 20.27 -29.92 -7.27
CA ALA A 408 20.89 -29.14 -6.21
C ALA A 408 21.73 -30.01 -5.27
N LEU A 409 21.25 -31.21 -4.94
CA LEU A 409 21.97 -32.17 -4.11
C LEU A 409 23.27 -32.63 -4.79
N LEU A 410 23.20 -32.95 -6.08
CA LEU A 410 24.38 -33.29 -6.88
C LEU A 410 25.36 -32.10 -6.92
N ALA A 411 24.87 -30.90 -7.19
CA ALA A 411 25.71 -29.69 -7.22
C ALA A 411 26.43 -29.46 -5.87
N LEU A 412 25.71 -29.56 -4.74
CA LEU A 412 26.32 -29.44 -3.42
C LEU A 412 27.33 -30.56 -3.14
N TYR A 413 27.04 -31.81 -3.51
CA TYR A 413 27.97 -32.92 -3.34
C TYR A 413 29.31 -32.67 -4.05
N THR A 414 29.26 -32.23 -5.32
CA THR A 414 30.47 -31.88 -6.08
C THR A 414 31.24 -30.68 -5.52
N ALA A 415 30.56 -29.80 -4.78
CA ALA A 415 31.16 -28.65 -4.13
C ALA A 415 31.88 -28.99 -2.82
N ARG A 416 31.65 -30.18 -2.23
CA ARG A 416 32.31 -30.64 -1.01
C ARG A 416 33.73 -31.14 -1.27
N PRO A 417 34.66 -31.04 -0.30
CA PRO A 417 36.07 -31.43 -0.48
C PRO A 417 36.30 -32.87 -0.98
N GLY A 418 35.41 -33.80 -0.65
CA GLY A 418 35.49 -35.21 -1.06
C GLY A 418 35.04 -35.50 -2.49
N GLY A 419 34.31 -34.60 -3.16
CA GLY A 419 33.76 -34.81 -4.51
C GLY A 419 34.77 -34.65 -5.65
N ILE A 420 36.01 -34.23 -5.36
CA ILE A 420 37.04 -33.91 -6.37
C ILE A 420 38.17 -34.97 -6.42
N LEU A 421 38.19 -35.96 -5.52
CA LEU A 421 39.20 -37.01 -5.51
C LEU A 421 38.58 -38.42 -5.53
N LYS A 422 38.61 -39.05 -6.72
CA LYS A 422 39.08 -40.43 -6.93
C LYS A 422 39.06 -40.78 -8.43
N LYS A 423 40.06 -40.29 -9.18
CA LYS A 423 40.48 -40.99 -10.40
C LYS A 423 41.66 -41.89 -10.02
N PRO A 424 41.53 -43.23 -10.05
CA PRO A 424 42.66 -44.11 -9.77
C PRO A 424 43.71 -43.98 -10.89
N PRO A 425 45.01 -44.04 -10.57
CA PRO A 425 46.05 -44.04 -11.60
C PRO A 425 45.96 -45.35 -12.38
N SER A 426 45.72 -45.25 -13.69
CA SER A 426 45.86 -46.38 -14.62
C SER A 426 47.32 -46.83 -14.70
N PRO A 427 47.63 -48.13 -14.69
CA PRO A 427 49.00 -48.62 -14.73
C PRO A 427 49.64 -48.42 -16.11
N ASN A 428 50.92 -48.08 -16.07
CA ASN A 428 51.87 -47.79 -17.13
C ASN A 428 51.75 -48.61 -18.43
N VAL A 429 51.87 -47.91 -19.57
CA VAL A 429 52.65 -48.38 -20.73
C VAL A 429 53.53 -47.23 -21.22
N SER A 430 54.84 -47.45 -21.19
CA SER A 430 55.91 -46.57 -21.64
C SER A 430 56.12 -46.62 -23.15
N THR A 431 56.26 -45.47 -23.82
CA THR A 431 57.30 -45.26 -24.85
C THR A 431 57.51 -43.77 -25.10
N GLU A 432 58.77 -43.38 -25.25
CA GLU A 432 59.29 -42.01 -25.42
C GLU A 432 58.89 -41.36 -26.76
N GLU A 433 58.69 -40.03 -26.80
CA GLU A 433 59.47 -39.10 -27.63
C GLU A 433 59.06 -37.62 -27.45
N LYS A 434 60.00 -36.73 -27.76
CA LYS A 434 60.11 -35.30 -27.41
C LYS A 434 59.15 -34.36 -28.17
N SER A 435 58.72 -33.26 -27.53
CA SER A 435 58.98 -31.88 -27.99
C SER A 435 58.38 -30.80 -27.06
N THR A 436 59.12 -29.71 -26.93
CA THR A 436 58.81 -28.46 -26.22
C THR A 436 57.73 -27.63 -26.94
N GLN A 437 56.73 -27.14 -26.20
CA GLN A 437 56.16 -25.79 -26.39
C GLN A 437 55.34 -25.37 -25.16
N HIS A 438 55.56 -24.11 -24.75
CA HIS A 438 54.78 -23.41 -23.74
C HIS A 438 53.32 -23.31 -24.20
N ASP A 439 52.38 -23.90 -23.45
CA ASP A 439 50.96 -23.63 -23.62
C ASP A 439 50.30 -23.30 -22.27
N THR A 440 49.56 -22.20 -22.32
CA THR A 440 48.71 -21.59 -21.30
C THR A 440 47.62 -22.60 -20.88
N PRO A 441 47.16 -22.64 -19.61
CA PRO A 441 46.08 -23.55 -19.24
C PRO A 441 44.77 -23.09 -19.91
N GLN A 442 44.41 -23.71 -21.03
CA GLN A 442 43.08 -23.60 -21.62
C GLN A 442 42.06 -24.27 -20.69
N LEU A 443 41.25 -23.43 -20.03
CA LEU A 443 40.07 -23.83 -19.26
C LEU A 443 39.05 -24.48 -20.22
N ARG A 444 38.80 -25.79 -20.07
CA ARG A 444 37.77 -26.51 -20.82
C ARG A 444 36.36 -26.18 -20.27
N ARG A 445 35.38 -26.04 -21.18
CA ARG A 445 33.92 -25.93 -20.93
C ARG A 445 33.42 -26.94 -19.90
N GLN A 446 32.63 -26.50 -18.92
CA GLN A 446 31.68 -27.33 -18.18
C GLN A 446 30.26 -26.90 -18.56
N ASP A 447 29.86 -27.21 -19.80
CA ASP A 447 28.52 -26.91 -20.35
C ASP A 447 27.48 -27.99 -19.98
N SER A 448 27.69 -28.78 -18.93
CA SER A 448 26.79 -29.91 -18.61
C SER A 448 26.80 -30.23 -17.12
N ILE A 449 25.63 -30.60 -16.60
CA ILE A 449 25.44 -31.23 -15.28
C ILE A 449 26.55 -32.30 -15.10
N PRO A 450 27.29 -32.33 -13.98
CA PRO A 450 28.41 -33.24 -13.79
C PRO A 450 27.99 -34.70 -14.01
N HIS A 451 28.70 -35.43 -14.88
CA HIS A 451 28.38 -36.84 -15.16
C HIS A 451 28.62 -37.75 -13.95
N HIS A 452 27.51 -38.15 -13.33
CA HIS A 452 27.08 -39.38 -12.61
C HIS A 452 28.03 -40.48 -12.09
N SER A 453 29.37 -40.44 -12.16
CA SER A 453 30.14 -41.66 -11.79
C SER A 453 30.28 -41.92 -10.29
N ASP A 454 30.18 -40.90 -9.41
CA ASP A 454 30.49 -41.03 -7.97
C ASP A 454 29.38 -40.53 -7.03
N TYR A 455 28.19 -40.18 -7.54
CA TYR A 455 27.04 -39.77 -6.74
C TYR A 455 26.00 -40.89 -6.74
N ASP A 456 25.71 -41.45 -5.56
CA ASP A 456 24.68 -42.46 -5.38
C ASP A 456 23.29 -41.81 -5.45
N GLU A 457 22.73 -41.69 -6.65
CA GLU A 457 21.39 -41.13 -6.86
C GLU A 457 20.31 -41.89 -6.07
N GLU A 458 20.52 -43.19 -5.85
CA GLU A 458 19.61 -44.01 -5.06
C GLU A 458 19.70 -43.70 -3.56
N GLU A 459 20.77 -43.05 -3.08
CA GLU A 459 20.89 -42.66 -1.66
C GLU A 459 19.81 -41.65 -1.28
N TRP A 460 19.58 -40.63 -2.12
CA TRP A 460 18.50 -39.68 -1.87
C TRP A 460 17.14 -40.38 -1.92
N ASP A 461 16.91 -41.24 -2.92
CA ASP A 461 15.64 -41.96 -3.04
C ASP A 461 15.42 -42.92 -1.84
N ARG A 462 16.48 -43.49 -1.25
CA ARG A 462 16.42 -44.28 -0.01
C ARG A 462 16.08 -43.43 1.23
N VAL A 463 16.79 -42.32 1.44
CA VAL A 463 16.55 -41.39 2.57
C VAL A 463 15.13 -40.81 2.49
N TRP A 464 14.73 -40.43 1.29
CA TRP A 464 13.40 -39.96 0.95
C TRP A 464 12.31 -41.00 1.21
N ALA A 465 12.50 -42.25 0.76
CA ALA A 465 11.54 -43.34 0.95
C ALA A 465 11.32 -43.71 2.42
N ASN A 466 12.28 -43.44 3.31
CA ASN A 466 12.15 -43.72 4.73
C ASN A 466 11.06 -42.89 5.42
N VAL A 467 10.77 -41.67 4.95
CA VAL A 467 9.66 -40.85 5.47
C VAL A 467 8.31 -41.55 5.24
N GLY A 468 8.08 -42.02 4.01
CA GLY A 468 6.86 -42.75 3.66
C GLY A 468 6.74 -44.10 4.39
N LYS A 469 7.86 -44.84 4.51
CA LYS A 469 7.88 -46.09 5.29
C LYS A 469 7.56 -45.86 6.76
N SER A 470 8.14 -44.82 7.37
CA SER A 470 7.90 -44.47 8.78
C SER A 470 6.44 -44.09 9.02
N LEU A 471 5.85 -43.27 8.14
CA LEU A 471 4.42 -42.94 8.21
C LEU A 471 3.54 -44.19 8.09
N ASN A 472 3.83 -45.08 7.15
CA ASN A 472 3.08 -46.33 6.98
C ASN A 472 3.18 -47.24 8.22
N CYS A 473 4.34 -47.28 8.89
CA CYS A 473 4.50 -48.00 10.16
C CYS A 473 3.61 -47.41 11.27
N ILE A 474 3.49 -46.09 11.36
CA ILE A 474 2.61 -45.41 12.32
C ILE A 474 1.14 -45.75 12.01
N ILE A 475 0.72 -45.63 10.75
CA ILE A 475 -0.65 -45.95 10.32
C ILE A 475 -1.00 -47.39 10.72
N ALA A 476 -0.18 -48.36 10.29
CA ALA A 476 -0.40 -49.77 10.59
C ALA A 476 -0.39 -50.08 12.09
N LYS A 477 0.36 -49.30 12.90
CA LYS A 477 0.38 -49.48 14.35
C LYS A 477 -0.87 -48.90 15.01
N VAL A 478 -1.32 -47.72 14.59
CA VAL A 478 -2.55 -47.09 15.07
C VAL A 478 -3.76 -47.96 14.74
N ASP A 479 -3.86 -48.49 13.51
CA ASP A 479 -4.95 -49.39 13.11
C ASP A 479 -5.01 -50.63 14.02
N LYS A 480 -3.85 -51.26 14.30
CA LYS A 480 -3.75 -52.40 15.24
C LYS A 480 -4.15 -52.05 16.67
N LEU A 481 -3.84 -50.84 17.15
CA LEU A 481 -4.21 -50.41 18.50
C LEU A 481 -5.73 -50.23 18.61
N ILE A 482 -6.36 -49.67 17.57
CA ILE A 482 -7.81 -49.44 17.50
C ILE A 482 -8.57 -50.77 17.37
N GLU A 483 -8.10 -51.69 16.52
CA GLU A 483 -8.70 -53.03 16.38
C GLU A 483 -8.66 -53.82 17.70
N ARG A 484 -7.54 -53.74 18.44
CA ARG A 484 -7.39 -54.41 19.74
C ARG A 484 -8.26 -53.81 20.85
N ASP A 485 -8.52 -52.52 20.82
CA ASP A 485 -9.42 -51.87 21.79
C ASP A 485 -10.88 -52.26 21.52
N SER A 486 -11.26 -52.32 20.24
CA SER A 486 -12.58 -52.77 19.79
C SER A 486 -12.88 -54.21 20.25
N HIS A 487 -11.90 -55.10 20.16
CA HIS A 487 -12.03 -56.49 20.63
C HIS A 487 -12.01 -56.66 22.16
N ASN A 488 -11.39 -55.73 22.91
CA ASN A 488 -11.40 -55.78 24.37
C ASN A 488 -12.70 -55.26 24.98
N GLU A 489 -13.43 -54.37 24.30
CA GLU A 489 -14.77 -53.94 24.74
C GLU A 489 -15.85 -55.01 24.49
N GLU A 490 -15.77 -55.80 23.42
CA GLU A 490 -16.72 -56.90 23.14
C GLU A 490 -16.54 -58.13 24.07
N GLY A 491 -15.36 -58.31 24.68
CA GLY A 491 -15.07 -59.43 25.58
C GLY A 491 -15.58 -59.28 27.02
N ALA A 492 -16.05 -58.09 27.42
CA ALA A 492 -16.49 -57.81 28.79
C ALA A 492 -18.03 -57.85 28.98
N GLY A 493 -18.80 -58.11 27.91
CA GLY A 493 -20.26 -58.05 27.93
C GLY A 493 -20.94 -59.32 27.39
N GLY A 494 -20.83 -60.45 28.09
CA GLY A 494 -21.54 -61.67 27.67
C GLY A 494 -21.62 -62.76 28.75
N SER A 495 -22.53 -62.60 29.73
CA SER A 495 -22.96 -63.71 30.59
C SER A 495 -24.23 -64.36 30.03
N SER A 496 -24.23 -65.67 29.76
CA SER A 496 -25.19 -66.60 30.36
C SER A 496 -24.88 -68.08 30.05
N SER A 497 -24.85 -68.88 31.13
CA SER A 497 -25.34 -70.27 31.28
C SER A 497 -24.54 -71.46 30.69
N LYS A 498 -23.84 -72.25 31.54
CA LYS A 498 -24.34 -73.52 32.15
C LYS A 498 -23.21 -74.37 32.79
N ASP A 499 -23.47 -74.78 34.03
CA ASP A 499 -23.21 -76.05 34.76
C ASP A 499 -21.97 -76.93 34.50
N GLY A 500 -21.34 -77.38 35.61
CA GLY A 500 -20.75 -78.72 35.73
C GLY A 500 -19.43 -78.83 36.49
N GLU A 501 -19.40 -79.66 37.54
CA GLU A 501 -18.30 -79.99 38.47
C GLU A 501 -17.01 -80.54 37.83
N ALA A 502 -15.84 -80.28 38.46
CA ALA A 502 -14.96 -81.29 39.09
C ALA A 502 -13.47 -80.84 39.15
N ASP A 503 -12.77 -81.46 40.09
CA ASP A 503 -11.56 -81.06 40.81
C ASP A 503 -10.21 -81.31 40.09
N HIS A 504 -9.15 -80.72 40.66
CA HIS A 504 -7.71 -81.04 40.65
C HIS A 504 -6.68 -80.27 39.79
N THR A 505 -5.82 -79.56 40.55
CA THR A 505 -4.34 -79.57 40.58
C THR A 505 -3.48 -78.51 39.87
N LEU A 506 -2.80 -77.73 40.74
CA LEU A 506 -1.38 -77.30 40.77
C LEU A 506 -0.81 -76.31 39.73
N GLU A 507 -0.36 -75.19 40.31
CA GLU A 507 0.84 -74.38 40.00
C GLU A 507 1.23 -74.19 38.53
N ASP A 508 1.11 -72.95 38.02
CA ASP A 508 2.32 -72.18 37.73
C ASP A 508 2.06 -70.67 37.47
N SER A 509 2.88 -69.86 38.13
CA SER A 509 3.54 -68.66 37.62
C SER A 509 2.73 -67.50 36.99
N ILE A 510 2.73 -66.40 37.77
CA ILE A 510 2.66 -64.99 37.38
C ILE A 510 3.13 -64.72 35.93
N THR A 511 2.22 -64.27 35.07
CA THR A 511 2.50 -63.19 34.11
C THR A 511 1.25 -62.34 33.94
N SER A 512 1.07 -61.35 34.82
CA SER A 512 0.24 -60.19 34.48
C SER A 512 0.87 -59.51 33.28
N HIS A 513 0.35 -59.70 32.07
CA HIS A 513 0.74 -58.86 30.94
C HIS A 513 0.47 -57.41 31.35
N PRO A 514 1.51 -56.55 31.42
CA PRO A 514 1.28 -55.14 31.71
C PRO A 514 0.41 -54.60 30.59
N ARG A 515 -0.72 -53.99 30.96
CA ARG A 515 -1.67 -53.37 30.04
C ARG A 515 -0.88 -52.35 29.21
N GLU A 516 -0.58 -52.69 27.96
CA GLU A 516 0.39 -51.93 27.16
C GLU A 516 -0.08 -50.48 26.97
N ASP A 517 0.82 -49.53 27.22
CA ASP A 517 0.56 -48.11 27.00
C ASP A 517 0.65 -47.80 25.50
N TRP A 518 -0.40 -47.18 24.92
CA TRP A 518 -0.41 -46.78 23.51
C TRP A 518 0.71 -45.77 23.23
N TYR A 519 1.03 -44.94 24.22
CA TYR A 519 2.11 -43.96 24.12
C TYR A 519 3.48 -44.65 23.93
N GLU A 520 3.83 -45.61 24.77
CA GLU A 520 5.10 -46.36 24.70
C GLU A 520 5.29 -47.08 23.36
N GLN A 521 4.19 -47.49 22.71
CA GLN A 521 4.24 -48.17 21.41
C GLN A 521 4.37 -47.20 20.22
N LEU A 522 3.80 -46.01 20.31
CA LEU A 522 3.82 -45.02 19.22
C LEU A 522 5.01 -44.06 19.31
N HIS A 523 5.51 -43.78 20.51
CA HIS A 523 6.60 -42.84 20.75
C HIS A 523 7.87 -43.16 19.93
N PRO A 524 8.39 -44.40 19.87
CA PRO A 524 9.55 -44.73 19.05
C PRO A 524 9.31 -44.52 17.55
N LEU A 525 8.11 -44.83 17.05
CA LEU A 525 7.76 -44.65 15.64
C LEU A 525 7.67 -43.16 15.27
N ILE A 526 7.10 -42.35 16.17
CA ILE A 526 7.02 -40.89 15.99
C ILE A 526 8.41 -40.25 16.03
N LEU A 527 9.30 -40.71 16.93
CA LEU A 527 10.70 -40.28 16.92
C LEU A 527 11.38 -40.64 15.60
N THR A 528 11.23 -41.87 15.10
CA THR A 528 11.79 -42.28 13.80
C THR A 528 11.25 -41.42 12.66
N LEU A 529 9.95 -41.09 12.63
CA LEU A 529 9.39 -40.17 11.64
C LEU A 529 10.06 -38.80 11.72
N LYS A 530 10.17 -38.21 12.92
CA LYS A 530 10.81 -36.91 13.14
C LYS A 530 12.27 -36.92 12.68
N GLU A 531 13.01 -37.99 12.95
CA GLU A 531 14.41 -38.17 12.51
C GLU A 531 14.53 -38.29 10.99
N CYS A 532 13.76 -39.19 10.35
CA CYS A 532 13.76 -39.36 8.89
C CYS A 532 13.42 -38.04 8.17
N MET A 533 12.42 -37.32 8.68
CA MET A 533 12.07 -36.00 8.15
C MET A 533 13.19 -34.99 8.37
N GLY A 534 13.80 -34.97 9.55
CA GLY A 534 14.92 -34.09 9.87
C GLY A 534 16.08 -34.26 8.89
N GLU A 535 16.40 -35.51 8.50
CA GLU A 535 17.45 -35.80 7.53
C GLU A 535 17.12 -35.27 6.13
N VAL A 536 15.89 -35.55 5.63
CA VAL A 536 15.40 -35.06 4.34
C VAL A 536 15.41 -33.54 4.30
N VAL A 537 14.88 -32.89 5.34
CA VAL A 537 14.85 -31.43 5.48
C VAL A 537 16.26 -30.86 5.44
N ASN A 538 17.19 -31.42 6.21
CA ASN A 538 18.55 -30.89 6.31
C ASN A 538 19.27 -30.95 4.95
N ARG A 539 19.25 -32.11 4.28
CA ARG A 539 19.88 -32.29 2.96
C ARG A 539 19.28 -31.36 1.90
N ALA A 540 17.96 -31.25 1.87
CA ALA A 540 17.27 -30.38 0.92
C ALA A 540 17.47 -28.89 1.22
N LYS A 541 17.42 -28.47 2.49
CA LYS A 541 17.73 -27.09 2.89
C LYS A 541 19.15 -26.73 2.47
N GLN A 542 20.15 -27.55 2.80
CA GLN A 542 21.54 -27.28 2.42
C GLN A 542 21.72 -27.19 0.90
N SER A 543 21.17 -28.12 0.14
CA SER A 543 21.31 -28.13 -1.32
C SER A 543 20.62 -26.94 -1.99
N LEU A 544 19.39 -26.59 -1.59
CA LEU A 544 18.69 -25.43 -2.13
C LEU A 544 19.35 -24.11 -1.67
N THR A 545 19.84 -24.03 -0.44
CA THR A 545 20.63 -22.88 0.02
C THR A 545 21.93 -22.74 -0.80
N PHE A 546 22.53 -23.85 -1.25
CA PHE A 546 23.69 -23.81 -2.14
C PHE A 546 23.35 -23.31 -3.55
N VAL A 547 22.12 -23.58 -4.05
CA VAL A 547 21.60 -22.94 -5.27
C VAL A 547 21.47 -21.43 -5.09
N LEU A 548 20.93 -20.98 -3.95
CA LEU A 548 20.79 -19.55 -3.65
C LEU A 548 22.14 -18.86 -3.43
N LEU A 549 23.14 -19.55 -2.86
CA LEU A 549 24.52 -19.05 -2.78
C LEU A 549 25.08 -18.74 -4.18
N GLN A 550 24.85 -19.63 -5.14
CA GLN A 550 25.30 -19.44 -6.52
C GLN A 550 24.58 -18.27 -7.21
N GLU A 551 23.28 -18.11 -6.95
CA GLU A 551 22.50 -16.95 -7.43
C GLU A 551 23.10 -15.62 -6.94
N LEU A 552 23.42 -15.54 -5.64
CA LEU A 552 23.98 -14.32 -5.04
C LEU A 552 25.42 -14.06 -5.46
N ALA A 553 26.24 -15.11 -5.52
CA ALA A 553 27.63 -15.03 -5.94
C ALA A 553 27.79 -14.42 -7.34
N TYR A 554 26.83 -14.70 -8.22
CA TYR A 554 26.80 -14.16 -9.56
C TYR A 554 26.49 -12.65 -9.53
N SER A 555 27.43 -11.81 -9.96
CA SER A 555 27.26 -10.34 -10.05
C SER A 555 26.80 -9.68 -8.73
N LEU A 556 27.37 -10.14 -7.62
CA LEU A 556 26.96 -9.83 -6.25
C LEU A 556 26.74 -8.33 -5.97
N PRO A 557 27.63 -7.37 -6.33
CA PRO A 557 27.40 -5.96 -6.01
C PRO A 557 26.18 -5.38 -6.74
N GLN A 558 25.95 -5.77 -7.99
CA GLN A 558 24.81 -5.29 -8.78
C GLN A 558 23.49 -5.89 -8.29
N CYS A 559 23.46 -7.18 -7.98
CA CYS A 559 22.29 -7.87 -7.44
C CYS A 559 21.77 -7.19 -6.16
N LEU A 560 22.67 -6.89 -5.23
CA LEU A 560 22.35 -6.27 -3.94
C LEU A 560 21.84 -4.83 -4.10
N MET A 561 22.44 -4.05 -5.00
CA MET A 561 21.96 -2.69 -5.29
C MET A 561 20.58 -2.68 -5.96
N LEU A 562 20.30 -3.64 -6.86
CA LEU A 562 18.98 -3.80 -7.46
C LEU A 562 17.93 -4.21 -6.44
N THR A 563 18.29 -5.10 -5.51
CA THR A 563 17.43 -5.51 -4.40
C THR A 563 17.09 -4.31 -3.54
N LEU A 564 18.09 -3.50 -3.14
CA LEU A 564 17.86 -2.28 -2.37
C LEU A 564 16.92 -1.30 -3.10
N ARG A 565 17.16 -1.07 -4.41
CA ARG A 565 16.32 -0.17 -5.22
C ARG A 565 14.88 -0.66 -5.29
N ARG A 566 14.67 -1.97 -5.48
CA ARG A 566 13.34 -2.60 -5.49
C ARG A 566 12.65 -2.46 -4.15
N ASP A 567 13.36 -2.73 -3.05
CA ASP A 567 12.83 -2.59 -1.68
C ASP A 567 12.43 -1.15 -1.36
N ILE A 568 13.22 -0.16 -1.78
CA ILE A 568 12.90 1.27 -1.63
C ILE A 568 11.60 1.63 -2.34
N VAL A 569 11.49 1.29 -3.63
CA VAL A 569 10.34 1.65 -4.45
C VAL A 569 9.10 0.90 -3.95
N PHE A 570 9.23 -0.38 -3.62
CA PHE A 570 8.16 -1.18 -3.04
C PHE A 570 7.67 -0.60 -1.70
N SER A 571 8.58 -0.20 -0.81
CA SER A 571 8.25 0.45 0.47
C SER A 571 7.38 1.70 0.28
N GLN A 572 7.77 2.58 -0.65
CA GLN A 572 7.02 3.79 -0.95
C GLN A 572 5.62 3.46 -1.50
N ALA A 573 5.51 2.47 -2.39
CA ALA A 573 4.25 2.03 -2.97
C ALA A 573 3.33 1.37 -1.91
N LEU A 574 3.89 0.51 -1.07
CA LEU A 574 3.17 -0.23 -0.02
C LEU A 574 2.59 0.72 1.02
N ALA A 575 3.35 1.71 1.48
CA ALA A 575 2.85 2.72 2.42
C ALA A 575 1.62 3.46 1.87
N GLY A 576 1.64 3.79 0.58
CA GLY A 576 0.49 4.35 -0.12
C GLY A 576 -0.69 3.39 -0.16
N LEU A 577 -0.46 2.14 -0.59
CA LEU A 577 -1.49 1.10 -0.69
C LEU A 577 -2.18 0.85 0.66
N VAL A 578 -1.42 0.66 1.74
CA VAL A 578 -1.98 0.40 3.07
C VAL A 578 -2.84 1.57 3.55
N CYS A 579 -2.39 2.80 3.29
CA CYS A 579 -3.19 4.01 3.55
C CYS A 579 -4.52 3.97 2.79
N GLY A 580 -4.47 3.73 1.48
CA GLY A 580 -5.67 3.63 0.64
C GLY A 580 -6.62 2.51 1.07
N PHE A 581 -6.08 1.33 1.42
CA PHE A 581 -6.87 0.19 1.84
C PHE A 581 -7.60 0.47 3.15
N ILE A 582 -6.92 0.99 4.16
CA ILE A 582 -7.52 1.35 5.46
C ILE A 582 -8.63 2.38 5.29
N ILE A 583 -8.40 3.40 4.46
CA ILE A 583 -9.40 4.45 4.19
C ILE A 583 -10.61 3.88 3.44
N LYS A 584 -10.38 3.03 2.43
CA LYS A 584 -11.46 2.43 1.64
C LYS A 584 -12.28 1.44 2.46
N LEU A 585 -11.61 0.60 3.26
CA LEU A 585 -12.26 -0.27 4.22
C LEU A 585 -13.15 0.56 5.13
N HIS A 586 -12.58 1.55 5.84
CA HIS A 586 -13.32 2.39 6.80
C HIS A 586 -14.55 3.06 6.19
N THR A 587 -14.42 3.64 5.00
CA THR A 587 -15.52 4.33 4.31
C THR A 587 -16.61 3.39 3.79
N SER A 588 -16.31 2.10 3.63
CA SER A 588 -17.20 1.12 3.01
C SER A 588 -17.55 -0.06 3.94
N LEU A 589 -17.22 0.04 5.24
CA LEU A 589 -17.47 -1.00 6.25
C LEU A 589 -18.94 -1.39 6.38
N HIS A 590 -19.86 -0.47 6.10
CA HIS A 590 -21.30 -0.70 6.21
C HIS A 590 -21.96 -1.04 4.87
N ASP A 591 -21.16 -1.18 3.81
CA ASP A 591 -21.65 -1.58 2.49
C ASP A 591 -21.49 -3.10 2.33
N PRO A 592 -22.60 -3.88 2.42
CA PRO A 592 -22.54 -5.33 2.29
C PRO A 592 -22.04 -5.76 0.90
N GLY A 593 -22.30 -4.96 -0.14
CA GLY A 593 -21.81 -5.25 -1.49
C GLY A 593 -20.30 -5.10 -1.60
N PHE A 594 -19.76 -4.05 -1.01
CA PHE A 594 -18.31 -3.88 -0.88
C PHE A 594 -17.67 -5.02 -0.09
N LEU A 595 -18.22 -5.40 1.07
CA LEU A 595 -17.66 -6.47 1.90
C LEU A 595 -17.71 -7.82 1.19
N GLN A 596 -18.76 -8.08 0.41
CA GLN A 596 -18.86 -9.26 -0.44
C GLN A 596 -17.79 -9.27 -1.54
N GLN A 597 -17.65 -8.16 -2.27
CA GLN A 597 -16.60 -7.99 -3.28
C GLN A 597 -15.20 -8.18 -2.68
N LEU A 598 -14.95 -7.60 -1.50
CA LEU A 598 -13.65 -7.61 -0.84
C LEU A 598 -13.12 -9.02 -0.57
N HIS A 599 -13.95 -9.94 -0.08
CA HIS A 599 -13.51 -11.32 0.22
C HIS A 599 -13.72 -12.32 -0.93
N THR A 600 -14.57 -12.00 -1.92
CA THR A 600 -14.87 -12.90 -3.04
C THR A 600 -13.99 -12.64 -4.27
N VAL A 601 -13.72 -11.36 -4.55
CA VAL A 601 -13.00 -10.86 -5.72
C VAL A 601 -11.70 -10.17 -5.33
N GLY A 602 -11.70 -9.35 -4.28
CA GLY A 602 -10.61 -8.44 -3.94
C GLY A 602 -10.80 -7.04 -4.55
N LEU A 603 -9.85 -6.12 -4.32
CA LEU A 603 -9.99 -4.70 -4.69
C LEU A 603 -9.08 -4.28 -5.84
N ILE A 604 -9.64 -3.62 -6.85
CA ILE A 604 -8.83 -2.92 -7.86
C ILE A 604 -8.26 -1.62 -7.28
N VAL A 605 -6.97 -1.37 -7.56
CA VAL A 605 -6.26 -0.17 -7.08
C VAL A 605 -5.65 0.53 -8.29
N GLN A 606 -6.24 1.66 -8.68
CA GLN A 606 -5.81 2.36 -9.88
C GLN A 606 -4.93 3.57 -9.58
N TYR A 607 -3.67 3.46 -10.02
CA TYR A 607 -2.66 4.50 -10.00
C TYR A 607 -2.71 5.32 -11.28
N GLU A 608 -2.86 6.62 -11.11
CA GLU A 608 -2.76 7.60 -12.17
C GLU A 608 -1.34 8.21 -12.17
N GLY A 609 -0.59 8.01 -13.24
CA GLY A 609 0.77 8.52 -13.42
C GLY A 609 0.82 9.75 -14.33
N LEU A 610 1.53 10.79 -13.88
CA LEU A 610 1.70 12.05 -14.62
C LEU A 610 3.15 12.26 -15.12
N LEU A 611 3.96 11.20 -15.13
CA LEU A 611 5.40 11.26 -15.45
C LEU A 611 5.64 11.31 -16.96
N SER A 612 6.60 12.11 -17.40
CA SER A 612 7.03 12.10 -18.79
C SER A 612 7.98 10.96 -19.11
N THR A 613 7.95 10.45 -20.35
CA THR A 613 8.91 9.46 -20.86
C THR A 613 10.22 10.09 -21.32
N TYR A 614 10.71 11.10 -20.60
CA TYR A 614 11.90 11.86 -20.97
C TYR A 614 12.76 12.20 -19.76
N SER A 615 14.08 12.27 -19.97
CA SER A 615 15.07 12.60 -18.94
C SER A 615 14.88 11.72 -17.69
N ASP A 616 15.03 12.26 -16.48
CA ASP A 616 14.93 11.48 -15.24
C ASP A 616 13.55 10.85 -15.02
N GLU A 617 12.47 11.46 -15.54
CA GLU A 617 11.11 10.96 -15.30
C GLU A 617 10.84 9.61 -15.98
N ILE A 618 11.58 9.25 -17.04
CA ILE A 618 11.47 7.91 -17.63
C ILE A 618 11.98 6.84 -16.66
N GLY A 619 13.11 7.09 -15.98
CA GLY A 619 13.64 6.17 -14.98
C GLY A 619 12.76 6.11 -13.72
N MET A 620 12.11 7.22 -13.37
CA MET A 620 11.09 7.22 -12.31
C MET A 620 9.87 6.36 -12.70
N LEU A 621 9.45 6.40 -13.96
CA LEU A 621 8.36 5.57 -14.47
C LEU A 621 8.74 4.09 -14.47
N GLU A 622 9.99 3.76 -14.83
CA GLU A 622 10.54 2.41 -14.76
C GLU A 622 10.60 1.87 -13.32
N ASP A 623 10.94 2.72 -12.33
CA ASP A 623 10.84 2.37 -10.90
C ASP A 623 9.37 2.12 -10.51
N MET A 624 8.51 3.12 -10.74
CA MET A 624 7.11 3.11 -10.33
C MET A 624 6.33 1.92 -10.92
N ALA A 625 6.57 1.57 -12.18
CA ALA A 625 5.91 0.43 -12.83
C ALA A 625 6.22 -0.90 -12.13
N VAL A 626 7.48 -1.13 -11.76
CA VAL A 626 7.88 -2.35 -11.03
C VAL A 626 7.33 -2.33 -9.61
N GLY A 627 7.48 -1.22 -8.89
CA GLY A 627 7.01 -1.10 -7.51
C GLY A 627 5.51 -1.28 -7.34
N ILE A 628 4.71 -0.79 -8.29
CA ILE A 628 3.25 -0.98 -8.29
C ILE A 628 2.88 -2.41 -8.67
N SER A 629 3.56 -3.01 -9.65
CA SER A 629 3.33 -4.41 -10.03
C SER A 629 3.59 -5.36 -8.85
N ASP A 630 4.65 -5.11 -8.09
CA ASP A 630 5.02 -5.90 -6.91
C ASP A 630 3.99 -5.85 -5.78
N LEU A 631 3.07 -4.88 -5.77
CA LEU A 631 1.99 -4.83 -4.77
C LEU A 631 1.03 -6.04 -4.86
N ARG A 632 1.04 -6.81 -5.96
CA ARG A 632 0.31 -8.09 -6.06
C ARG A 632 0.75 -9.14 -5.05
N LYS A 633 1.97 -8.99 -4.53
CA LYS A 633 2.54 -9.85 -3.50
C LYS A 633 1.97 -9.56 -2.11
N VAL A 634 1.09 -8.56 -1.99
CA VAL A 634 0.51 -8.11 -0.73
C VAL A 634 -0.92 -8.62 -0.60
N ALA A 635 -1.21 -9.24 0.52
CA ALA A 635 -2.57 -9.53 0.96
C ALA A 635 -2.88 -8.79 2.26
N PHE A 636 -4.16 -8.53 2.50
CA PHE A 636 -4.64 -7.93 3.74
C PHE A 636 -5.36 -8.98 4.58
N LYS A 637 -5.24 -8.87 5.90
CA LYS A 637 -6.01 -9.64 6.86
C LYS A 637 -6.62 -8.68 7.85
N ILE A 638 -7.91 -8.82 8.13
CA ILE A 638 -8.58 -7.99 9.14
C ILE A 638 -8.58 -8.76 10.45
N THR A 639 -8.17 -8.11 11.53
CA THR A 639 -8.10 -8.70 12.87
C THR A 639 -8.77 -7.81 13.90
N GLU A 640 -9.22 -8.39 15.00
CA GLU A 640 -9.75 -7.65 16.13
C GLU A 640 -8.60 -6.97 16.90
N ALA A 641 -8.78 -5.69 17.23
CA ALA A 641 -7.83 -4.95 18.06
C ALA A 641 -7.93 -5.41 19.53
N THR A 642 -6.88 -6.07 20.03
CA THR A 642 -6.79 -6.50 21.44
C THR A 642 -6.45 -5.37 22.42
N SER A 643 -6.08 -4.18 21.90
CA SER A 643 -5.68 -3.01 22.67
C SER A 643 -6.03 -1.72 21.92
N ASN A 644 -5.70 -0.55 22.50
CA ASN A 644 -5.85 0.74 21.81
C ASN A 644 -4.86 0.94 20.64
N ASP A 645 -3.94 0.00 20.38
CA ASP A 645 -3.05 0.04 19.21
C ASP A 645 -3.76 -0.48 17.96
N VAL A 646 -4.12 0.47 17.09
CA VAL A 646 -4.84 0.22 15.83
C VAL A 646 -3.95 0.37 14.60
N LEU A 647 -2.63 0.50 14.77
CA LEU A 647 -1.71 0.56 13.64
C LEU A 647 -1.63 -0.79 12.91
N PRO A 648 -1.49 -0.77 11.57
CA PRO A 648 -1.34 -2.00 10.82
C PRO A 648 0.00 -2.68 11.13
N VAL A 649 0.00 -4.01 11.15
CA VAL A 649 1.21 -4.81 11.37
C VAL A 649 1.58 -5.52 10.08
N LEU A 650 2.86 -5.51 9.74
CA LEU A 650 3.34 -6.19 8.53
C LEU A 650 4.01 -7.51 8.91
N THR A 651 3.66 -8.58 8.20
CA THR A 651 4.30 -9.89 8.31
C THR A 651 4.62 -10.47 6.94
N GLY A 652 5.42 -11.53 6.88
CA GLY A 652 5.80 -12.20 5.64
C GLY A 652 7.24 -11.93 5.19
N ARG A 653 7.48 -12.06 3.89
CA ARG A 653 8.80 -12.01 3.22
C ARG A 653 8.69 -11.26 1.88
N ARG A 654 9.81 -10.94 1.24
CA ARG A 654 9.84 -10.20 -0.06
C ARG A 654 8.95 -10.77 -1.17
N GLU A 655 8.66 -12.06 -1.14
CA GLU A 655 7.77 -12.68 -2.13
C GLU A 655 6.29 -12.61 -1.77
N HIS A 656 5.94 -12.55 -0.48
CA HIS A 656 4.55 -12.54 0.00
C HIS A 656 4.46 -11.81 1.33
N TYR A 657 3.70 -10.71 1.35
CA TYR A 657 3.45 -9.92 2.54
C TYR A 657 1.99 -10.02 2.96
N VAL A 658 1.75 -10.04 4.27
CA VAL A 658 0.41 -9.90 4.85
C VAL A 658 0.38 -8.65 5.71
N VAL A 659 -0.52 -7.73 5.39
CA VAL A 659 -0.81 -6.54 6.19
C VAL A 659 -2.01 -6.83 7.06
N GLU A 660 -1.80 -6.87 8.37
CA GLU A 660 -2.87 -7.02 9.35
C GLU A 660 -3.45 -5.64 9.69
N VAL A 661 -4.72 -5.45 9.37
CA VAL A 661 -5.48 -4.24 9.70
C VAL A 661 -6.38 -4.54 10.90
N LYS A 662 -6.07 -3.91 12.03
CA LYS A 662 -6.79 -4.11 13.28
C LYS A 662 -8.03 -3.21 13.33
N LEU A 663 -9.20 -3.76 13.63
CA LEU A 663 -10.42 -3.00 13.83
C LEU A 663 -10.94 -3.12 15.27
N PRO A 664 -11.62 -2.08 15.81
CA PRO A 664 -12.29 -2.18 17.10
C PRO A 664 -13.28 -3.35 17.15
N ALA A 665 -13.43 -3.99 18.30
CA ALA A 665 -14.30 -5.15 18.50
C ALA A 665 -15.74 -4.96 17.96
N THR A 666 -16.35 -3.79 18.23
CA THR A 666 -17.71 -3.48 17.80
C THR A 666 -17.86 -3.48 16.27
N VAL A 667 -16.84 -3.01 15.57
CA VAL A 667 -16.79 -2.99 14.10
C VAL A 667 -16.43 -4.38 13.57
N PHE A 668 -15.46 -5.04 14.17
CA PHE A 668 -15.00 -6.36 13.75
C PHE A 668 -16.13 -7.39 13.77
N GLU A 669 -17.00 -7.35 14.78
CA GLU A 669 -18.12 -8.29 14.90
C GLU A 669 -19.14 -8.20 13.75
N SER A 670 -19.28 -7.01 13.16
CA SER A 670 -20.20 -6.77 12.03
C SER A 670 -19.71 -7.34 10.69
N LEU A 671 -18.46 -7.81 10.62
CA LEU A 671 -17.88 -8.32 9.38
C LEU A 671 -18.41 -9.73 9.01
N PRO A 672 -18.42 -10.07 7.70
CA PRO A 672 -18.67 -11.43 7.23
C PRO A 672 -17.76 -12.46 7.89
N LEU A 673 -18.30 -13.65 8.13
CA LEU A 673 -17.59 -14.74 8.82
C LEU A 673 -16.24 -15.06 8.17
N GLN A 674 -16.18 -15.06 6.84
CA GLN A 674 -14.97 -15.36 6.08
C GLN A 674 -13.83 -14.38 6.39
N ILE A 675 -14.17 -13.09 6.54
CA ILE A 675 -13.20 -12.06 6.92
C ILE A 675 -12.79 -12.24 8.38
N LYS A 676 -13.74 -12.54 9.28
CA LYS A 676 -13.48 -12.78 10.71
C LYS A 676 -12.59 -14.00 10.96
N GLU A 677 -12.73 -15.04 10.15
CA GLU A 677 -11.88 -16.25 10.17
C GLU A 677 -10.47 -15.99 9.61
N GLY A 678 -10.19 -14.78 9.14
CA GLY A 678 -8.86 -14.37 8.72
C GLY A 678 -8.53 -14.68 7.27
N GLN A 679 -9.54 -14.79 6.39
CA GLN A 679 -9.33 -14.91 4.95
C GLN A 679 -8.45 -13.76 4.44
N LEU A 680 -7.50 -14.10 3.58
CA LEU A 680 -6.63 -13.14 2.91
C LEU A 680 -7.41 -12.37 1.83
N LEU A 681 -7.32 -11.05 1.89
CA LEU A 681 -7.99 -10.12 1.00
C LEU A 681 -6.97 -9.57 -0.01
N HIS A 682 -7.24 -9.79 -1.29
CA HIS A 682 -6.29 -9.46 -2.36
C HIS A 682 -6.55 -8.10 -2.98
N VAL A 683 -5.50 -7.52 -3.55
CA VAL A 683 -5.55 -6.26 -4.31
C VAL A 683 -5.00 -6.45 -5.73
N TYR A 684 -5.56 -5.70 -6.68
CA TYR A 684 -5.22 -5.72 -8.09
C TYR A 684 -4.72 -4.33 -8.49
N PRO A 685 -3.41 -4.05 -8.31
CA PRO A 685 -2.81 -2.78 -8.66
C PRO A 685 -2.71 -2.64 -10.18
N VAL A 686 -3.13 -1.48 -10.69
CA VAL A 686 -3.01 -1.11 -12.11
C VAL A 686 -2.50 0.33 -12.25
N LEU A 687 -1.62 0.57 -13.22
CA LEU A 687 -0.99 1.86 -13.50
C LEU A 687 -1.34 2.35 -14.92
N PHE A 688 -1.95 3.53 -15.00
CA PHE A 688 -2.11 4.27 -16.25
C PHE A 688 -1.31 5.57 -16.18
N ASN A 689 -0.37 5.77 -17.12
CA ASN A 689 0.49 6.95 -17.17
C ASN A 689 0.22 7.78 -18.43
N VAL A 690 0.13 9.09 -18.26
CA VAL A 690 0.22 10.08 -19.35
C VAL A 690 1.07 11.24 -18.87
N GLY A 691 2.20 11.50 -19.53
CA GLY A 691 3.08 12.60 -19.15
C GLY A 691 2.44 13.99 -19.31
N ILE A 692 2.34 14.75 -18.23
CA ILE A 692 1.80 16.13 -18.26
C ILE A 692 2.88 17.13 -17.86
N ASN A 693 3.79 17.42 -18.79
CA ASN A 693 4.75 18.52 -18.70
C ASN A 693 5.31 18.87 -20.10
N GLU A 694 6.21 19.84 -20.18
CA GLU A 694 6.95 20.19 -21.39
C GLU A 694 7.83 19.05 -21.92
N GLN A 695 8.41 18.26 -21.02
CA GLN A 695 9.30 17.15 -21.38
C GLN A 695 8.54 16.03 -22.12
N GLN A 696 7.27 15.80 -21.79
CA GLN A 696 6.43 14.88 -22.55
C GLN A 696 6.18 15.40 -23.97
N THR A 697 6.01 16.71 -24.16
CA THR A 697 5.89 17.26 -25.52
C THR A 697 7.16 17.01 -26.33
N LEU A 698 8.34 17.04 -25.69
CA LEU A 698 9.60 16.69 -26.33
C LEU A 698 9.65 15.19 -26.66
N ALA A 699 9.24 14.32 -25.72
CA ALA A 699 9.16 12.88 -25.97
C ALA A 699 8.25 12.53 -27.15
N GLU A 700 7.04 13.09 -27.20
CA GLU A 700 6.08 12.83 -28.29
C GLU A 700 6.55 13.34 -29.66
N ARG A 701 7.43 14.34 -29.69
CA ARG A 701 7.93 14.94 -30.94
C ARG A 701 9.25 14.33 -31.41
N PHE A 702 10.14 14.01 -30.49
CA PHE A 702 11.55 13.69 -30.79
C PHE A 702 12.09 12.49 -29.99
N GLY A 703 11.35 12.00 -29.00
CA GLY A 703 11.79 10.92 -28.12
C GLY A 703 10.99 9.64 -28.32
N ASP A 704 11.03 8.80 -27.29
CA ASP A 704 10.32 7.52 -27.25
C ASP A 704 9.21 7.56 -26.19
N VAL A 705 8.03 7.09 -26.57
CA VAL A 705 6.84 6.96 -25.71
C VAL A 705 6.43 5.50 -25.52
N SER A 706 7.17 4.55 -26.10
CA SER A 706 6.87 3.11 -26.09
C SER A 706 6.69 2.55 -24.69
N LEU A 707 7.50 2.99 -23.71
CA LEU A 707 7.37 2.57 -22.32
C LEU A 707 5.99 2.92 -21.74
N GLN A 708 5.48 4.12 -22.00
CA GLN A 708 4.16 4.53 -21.52
C GLN A 708 3.06 3.73 -22.21
N GLU A 709 3.17 3.52 -23.53
CA GLU A 709 2.20 2.74 -24.31
C GLU A 709 2.14 1.29 -23.83
N SER A 710 3.31 0.65 -23.65
CA SER A 710 3.46 -0.71 -23.10
C SER A 710 2.87 -0.82 -21.69
N ILE A 711 3.18 0.10 -20.78
CA ILE A 711 2.59 0.11 -19.43
C ILE A 711 1.07 0.22 -19.50
N ASN A 712 0.53 1.16 -20.28
CA ASN A 712 -0.92 1.36 -20.36
C ASN A 712 -1.64 0.14 -20.98
N GLN A 713 -1.04 -0.49 -21.99
CA GLN A 713 -1.59 -1.68 -22.62
C GLN A 713 -1.55 -2.90 -21.68
N GLU A 714 -0.41 -3.17 -21.05
CA GLU A 714 -0.26 -4.23 -20.03
C GLU A 714 -1.29 -4.05 -18.91
N ASN A 715 -1.48 -2.82 -18.41
CA ASN A 715 -2.41 -2.56 -17.32
C ASN A 715 -3.88 -2.59 -17.74
N PHE A 716 -4.19 -2.33 -19.02
CA PHE A 716 -5.54 -2.52 -19.54
C PHE A 716 -5.96 -3.99 -19.51
N GLU A 717 -5.08 -4.90 -19.93
CA GLU A 717 -5.33 -6.35 -19.87
C GLU A 717 -5.63 -6.82 -18.45
N LEU A 718 -4.93 -6.26 -17.47
CA LEU A 718 -5.14 -6.55 -16.04
C LEU A 718 -6.47 -6.02 -15.52
N VAL A 719 -6.93 -4.87 -16.01
CA VAL A 719 -8.29 -4.37 -15.70
C VAL A 719 -9.34 -5.29 -16.32
N GLN A 720 -9.13 -5.78 -17.55
CA GLN A 720 -10.06 -6.70 -18.21
C GLN A 720 -10.15 -8.05 -17.48
N GLU A 721 -9.02 -8.58 -17.02
CA GLU A 721 -8.98 -9.80 -16.21
C GLU A 721 -9.77 -9.60 -14.90
N TYR A 722 -9.49 -8.51 -14.16
CA TYR A 722 -10.23 -8.19 -12.94
C TYR A 722 -11.74 -8.03 -13.20
N TYR A 723 -12.11 -7.30 -14.27
CA TYR A 723 -13.51 -7.12 -14.66
C TYR A 723 -14.19 -8.46 -14.95
N SER A 724 -13.51 -9.40 -15.62
CA SER A 724 -14.06 -10.72 -15.90
C SER A 724 -14.33 -11.51 -14.62
N ILE A 725 -13.39 -11.52 -13.68
CA ILE A 725 -13.55 -12.17 -12.37
C ILE A 725 -14.69 -11.50 -11.57
N PHE A 726 -14.77 -10.17 -11.62
CA PHE A 726 -15.83 -9.42 -10.95
C PHE A 726 -17.21 -9.80 -11.48
N MET A 727 -17.38 -9.82 -12.82
CA MET A 727 -18.65 -10.18 -13.45
C MET A 727 -19.04 -11.65 -13.24
N GLU A 728 -18.06 -12.55 -13.11
CA GLU A 728 -18.30 -13.97 -12.82
C GLU A 728 -18.82 -14.18 -11.39
N LYS A 729 -18.25 -13.44 -10.42
CA LYS A 729 -18.47 -13.70 -9.00
C LYS A 729 -19.46 -12.76 -8.31
N MET A 730 -19.74 -11.60 -8.88
CA MET A 730 -20.63 -10.59 -8.30
C MET A 730 -21.93 -10.50 -9.09
N PRO A 731 -23.10 -10.40 -8.42
CA PRO A 731 -24.36 -10.17 -9.11
C PRO A 731 -24.37 -8.80 -9.82
N PRO A 732 -25.14 -8.63 -10.92
CA PRO A 732 -25.19 -7.37 -11.68
C PRO A 732 -25.59 -6.14 -10.84
N ASP A 733 -26.41 -6.35 -9.80
CA ASP A 733 -26.94 -5.29 -8.94
C ASP A 733 -25.89 -4.66 -8.00
N TYR A 734 -24.67 -5.22 -7.94
CA TYR A 734 -23.60 -4.81 -7.03
C TYR A 734 -22.62 -3.78 -7.63
N ILE A 735 -22.85 -3.36 -8.87
CA ILE A 735 -22.08 -2.28 -9.50
C ILE A 735 -22.49 -0.95 -8.84
N SER A 736 -21.50 -0.17 -8.41
CA SER A 736 -21.74 1.15 -7.82
C SER A 736 -22.58 2.02 -8.76
N HIS A 737 -23.59 2.70 -8.24
CA HIS A 737 -24.44 3.65 -8.97
C HIS A 737 -23.70 4.91 -9.48
N PHE A 738 -22.38 4.97 -9.32
CA PHE A 738 -21.53 6.03 -9.86
C PHE A 738 -21.73 6.13 -11.39
N GLN A 739 -22.22 7.26 -11.89
CA GLN A 739 -22.53 7.54 -13.29
C GLN A 739 -23.51 6.55 -13.96
N GLU A 740 -24.79 6.55 -13.56
CA GLU A 740 -25.86 5.64 -14.06
C GLU A 740 -26.00 5.56 -15.60
N GLN A 741 -25.56 6.57 -16.34
CA GLN A 741 -25.77 6.66 -17.79
C GLN A 741 -24.80 5.82 -18.65
N THR A 742 -23.67 5.34 -18.12
CA THR A 742 -22.66 4.61 -18.92
C THR A 742 -22.40 3.22 -18.37
N ASP A 743 -22.65 2.20 -19.20
CA ASP A 743 -22.31 0.81 -18.89
C ASP A 743 -20.79 0.61 -18.81
N LEU A 744 -20.34 -0.21 -17.85
CA LEU A 744 -18.94 -0.45 -17.53
C LEU A 744 -18.18 -1.07 -18.70
N LYS A 745 -18.84 -1.94 -19.48
CA LYS A 745 -18.26 -2.52 -20.71
C LYS A 745 -17.93 -1.43 -21.74
N GLY A 746 -18.86 -0.49 -21.95
CA GLY A 746 -18.63 0.64 -22.86
C GLY A 746 -17.45 1.53 -22.41
N LEU A 747 -17.26 1.70 -21.10
CA LEU A 747 -16.09 2.42 -20.58
C LEU A 747 -14.77 1.67 -20.85
N LEU A 748 -14.76 0.34 -20.71
CA LEU A 748 -13.59 -0.49 -21.03
C LEU A 748 -13.24 -0.42 -22.52
N ASP A 749 -14.23 -0.52 -23.39
CA ASP A 749 -14.05 -0.40 -24.84
C ASP A 749 -13.49 0.98 -25.21
N ASN A 750 -14.03 2.04 -24.60
CA ASN A 750 -13.53 3.41 -24.79
C ASN A 750 -12.10 3.59 -24.27
N LEU A 751 -11.76 2.96 -23.15
CA LEU A 751 -10.40 2.99 -22.61
C LEU A 751 -9.43 2.31 -23.58
N HIS A 752 -9.78 1.13 -24.09
CA HIS A 752 -8.99 0.41 -25.09
C HIS A 752 -8.74 1.27 -26.33
N GLN A 753 -9.81 1.85 -26.90
CA GLN A 753 -9.72 2.72 -28.06
C GLN A 753 -8.81 3.93 -27.80
N ASN A 754 -8.89 4.53 -26.61
CA ASN A 754 -8.05 5.67 -26.25
C ASN A 754 -6.58 5.32 -26.03
N ILE A 755 -6.26 4.11 -25.56
CA ILE A 755 -4.90 3.60 -25.45
C ILE A 755 -4.29 3.38 -26.83
N GLN A 756 -5.08 2.86 -27.77
CA GLN A 756 -4.65 2.65 -29.16
C GLN A 756 -4.62 3.95 -29.98
N ALA A 757 -5.35 4.97 -29.55
CA ALA A 757 -5.39 6.26 -30.22
C ALA A 757 -4.04 7.00 -30.09
N LYS A 758 -3.44 7.36 -31.22
CA LYS A 758 -2.22 8.19 -31.30
C LYS A 758 -2.53 9.68 -31.05
N LYS A 759 -3.12 9.99 -29.89
CA LYS A 759 -3.49 11.34 -29.46
C LYS A 759 -2.44 11.88 -28.50
N ARG A 760 -1.95 13.10 -28.77
CA ARG A 760 -0.98 13.78 -27.89
C ARG A 760 -1.57 13.99 -26.50
N LYS A 761 -0.82 13.59 -25.47
CA LYS A 761 -1.19 13.67 -24.05
C LYS A 761 -2.65 13.27 -23.84
N ASN A 762 -3.00 12.05 -24.25
CA ASN A 762 -4.37 11.58 -24.19
C ASN A 762 -4.87 11.36 -22.76
N VAL A 763 -5.24 12.46 -22.08
CA VAL A 763 -5.70 12.47 -20.68
C VAL A 763 -7.01 11.72 -20.47
N GLU A 764 -7.76 11.42 -21.54
CA GLU A 764 -8.99 10.61 -21.46
C GLU A 764 -8.71 9.19 -20.98
N ILE A 765 -7.52 8.63 -21.25
CA ILE A 765 -7.08 7.34 -20.70
C ILE A 765 -7.19 7.35 -19.17
N MET A 766 -6.71 8.43 -18.53
CA MET A 766 -6.70 8.55 -17.08
C MET A 766 -8.12 8.75 -16.53
N TRP A 767 -8.94 9.57 -17.19
CA TRP A 767 -10.32 9.81 -16.76
C TRP A 767 -11.20 8.55 -16.87
N LEU A 768 -11.04 7.80 -17.95
CA LEU A 768 -11.75 6.52 -18.15
C LEU A 768 -11.32 5.49 -17.10
N ALA A 769 -10.00 5.30 -16.90
CA ALA A 769 -9.49 4.40 -15.87
C ALA A 769 -9.97 4.79 -14.45
N ALA A 770 -10.00 6.09 -14.15
CA ALA A 770 -10.50 6.62 -12.88
C ALA A 770 -11.99 6.36 -12.66
N THR A 771 -12.78 6.47 -13.73
CA THR A 771 -14.24 6.24 -13.71
C THR A 771 -14.54 4.76 -13.55
N ILE A 772 -13.86 3.89 -14.31
CA ILE A 772 -13.93 2.43 -14.21
C ILE A 772 -13.60 1.99 -12.78
N CYS A 773 -12.50 2.49 -12.22
CA CYS A 773 -12.10 2.16 -10.85
C CYS A 773 -13.14 2.57 -9.81
N ARG A 774 -13.81 3.72 -9.95
CA ARG A 774 -14.89 4.14 -9.03
C ARG A 774 -16.13 3.27 -9.16
N LYS A 775 -16.56 2.95 -10.38
CA LYS A 775 -17.68 2.02 -10.64
C LYS A 775 -17.43 0.64 -10.04
N LEU A 776 -16.17 0.20 -10.02
CA LEU A 776 -15.73 -1.07 -9.43
C LEU A 776 -15.41 -0.98 -7.92
N ASN A 777 -15.83 0.07 -7.21
CA ASN A 777 -15.54 0.27 -5.78
C ASN A 777 -14.04 0.18 -5.43
N GLY A 778 -13.16 0.56 -6.37
CA GLY A 778 -11.72 0.49 -6.22
C GLY A 778 -11.11 1.66 -5.45
N ILE A 779 -9.79 1.60 -5.29
CA ILE A 779 -8.99 2.64 -4.61
C ILE A 779 -8.28 3.51 -5.66
N ARG A 780 -8.43 4.83 -5.54
CA ARG A 780 -7.88 5.81 -6.48
C ARG A 780 -6.61 6.47 -5.97
N PHE A 781 -5.57 6.47 -6.80
CA PHE A 781 -4.30 7.15 -6.55
C PHE A 781 -3.98 8.16 -7.64
N THR A 782 -3.36 9.28 -7.26
CA THR A 782 -2.75 10.25 -8.19
C THR A 782 -1.29 10.49 -7.87
N CYS A 783 -0.44 10.21 -8.86
CA CYS A 783 1.01 10.24 -8.74
C CYS A 783 1.66 11.15 -9.77
N CYS A 784 2.64 11.93 -9.33
CA CYS A 784 3.57 12.66 -10.18
C CYS A 784 4.96 12.63 -9.53
N LYS A 785 5.96 13.31 -10.10
CA LYS A 785 7.33 13.33 -9.54
C LYS A 785 7.43 13.56 -8.03
N SER A 786 6.55 14.36 -7.43
CA SER A 786 6.61 14.64 -5.99
C SER A 786 5.26 14.88 -5.34
N ALA A 787 4.15 14.48 -5.98
CA ALA A 787 2.77 14.73 -5.55
C ALA A 787 2.47 16.15 -5.02
N LYS A 788 3.02 17.17 -5.68
CA LYS A 788 2.80 18.58 -5.31
C LYS A 788 2.04 19.30 -6.42
N ASP A 789 2.73 19.83 -7.43
CA ASP A 789 2.12 20.75 -8.40
C ASP A 789 1.19 20.05 -9.41
N ARG A 790 1.71 19.11 -10.22
CA ARG A 790 0.91 18.41 -11.26
C ARG A 790 -0.23 17.59 -10.67
N THR A 791 0.02 16.93 -9.53
CA THR A 791 -1.02 16.23 -8.78
C THR A 791 -2.13 17.17 -8.32
N SER A 792 -1.82 18.41 -7.91
CA SER A 792 -2.86 19.38 -7.56
C SER A 792 -3.74 19.73 -8.76
N MET A 793 -3.13 19.81 -9.96
CA MET A 793 -3.89 20.06 -11.19
C MET A 793 -4.82 18.89 -11.51
N SER A 794 -4.34 17.64 -11.43
CA SER A 794 -5.15 16.47 -11.75
C SER A 794 -6.27 16.23 -10.75
N VAL A 795 -5.97 16.27 -9.45
CA VAL A 795 -6.94 16.03 -8.37
C VAL A 795 -8.09 17.02 -8.40
N THR A 796 -7.79 18.32 -8.54
CA THR A 796 -8.85 19.35 -8.61
C THR A 796 -9.68 19.24 -9.88
N LEU A 797 -9.08 18.78 -10.99
CA LEU A 797 -9.80 18.54 -12.25
C LEU A 797 -10.74 17.34 -12.13
N GLU A 798 -10.27 16.25 -11.52
CA GLU A 798 -11.08 15.06 -11.25
C GLU A 798 -12.25 15.41 -10.33
N GLN A 799 -11.99 16.13 -9.22
CA GLN A 799 -13.03 16.61 -8.31
C GLN A 799 -14.07 17.48 -9.03
N CYS A 800 -13.66 18.47 -9.81
CA CYS A 800 -14.60 19.32 -10.56
C CYS A 800 -15.37 18.53 -11.63
N SER A 801 -14.76 17.50 -12.23
CA SER A 801 -15.43 16.62 -13.19
C SER A 801 -16.52 15.79 -12.50
N ILE A 802 -16.22 15.23 -11.33
CA ILE A 802 -17.22 14.55 -10.49
C ILE A 802 -18.36 15.50 -10.10
N LEU A 803 -18.06 16.75 -9.70
CA LEU A 803 -19.09 17.72 -9.38
C LEU A 803 -20.01 18.01 -10.58
N ARG A 804 -19.46 18.04 -11.80
CA ARG A 804 -20.23 18.22 -13.05
C ARG A 804 -21.07 16.99 -13.37
N ASP A 805 -20.45 15.82 -13.36
CA ASP A 805 -21.02 14.59 -13.90
C ASP A 805 -22.01 13.94 -12.90
N GLU A 806 -21.69 13.94 -11.61
CA GLU A 806 -22.49 13.28 -10.57
C GLU A 806 -23.36 14.25 -9.77
N HIS A 807 -22.95 15.51 -9.64
CA HIS A 807 -23.64 16.51 -8.81
C HIS A 807 -24.19 17.70 -9.59
N GLN A 808 -24.24 17.59 -10.92
CA GLN A 808 -24.91 18.54 -11.81
C GLN A 808 -24.39 19.98 -11.65
N LEU A 809 -23.09 20.16 -11.38
CA LEU A 809 -22.44 21.48 -11.35
C LEU A 809 -22.81 22.28 -12.58
N HIS A 810 -23.29 23.50 -12.37
CA HIS A 810 -23.68 24.38 -13.45
C HIS A 810 -22.52 24.56 -14.44
N LYS A 811 -22.79 24.34 -15.74
CA LYS A 811 -21.77 24.31 -16.80
C LYS A 811 -20.82 25.52 -16.81
N ASP A 812 -21.36 26.72 -16.55
CA ASP A 812 -20.59 27.97 -16.54
C ASP A 812 -19.69 28.14 -15.31
N PHE A 813 -19.85 27.27 -14.30
CA PHE A 813 -19.07 27.29 -13.06
C PHE A 813 -17.93 26.27 -13.04
N PHE A 814 -17.78 25.40 -14.05
CA PHE A 814 -16.73 24.38 -14.06
C PHE A 814 -15.32 24.98 -13.91
N ILE A 815 -14.96 25.94 -14.77
CA ILE A 815 -13.63 26.60 -14.72
C ILE A 815 -13.50 27.45 -13.45
N ARG A 816 -14.59 28.09 -13.00
CA ARG A 816 -14.59 28.91 -11.77
C ARG A 816 -14.33 28.06 -10.53
N ALA A 817 -14.96 26.89 -10.44
CA ALA A 817 -14.74 25.93 -9.37
C ALA A 817 -13.29 25.43 -9.40
N LEU A 818 -12.80 25.05 -10.58
CA LEU A 818 -11.42 24.58 -10.77
C LEU A 818 -10.39 25.63 -10.31
N ASP A 819 -10.54 26.87 -10.73
CA ASP A 819 -9.66 27.98 -10.34
C ASP A 819 -9.75 28.28 -8.85
N CYS A 820 -10.96 28.26 -8.28
CA CYS A 820 -11.18 28.48 -6.85
C CYS A 820 -10.50 27.40 -6.00
N MET A 821 -10.69 26.12 -6.33
CA MET A 821 -10.09 25.00 -5.61
C MET A 821 -8.56 24.99 -5.74
N ARG A 822 -8.00 25.41 -6.88
CA ARG A 822 -6.53 25.53 -7.05
C ARG A 822 -5.93 26.73 -6.33
N ARG A 823 -6.65 27.85 -6.27
CA ARG A 823 -6.14 29.08 -5.66
C ARG A 823 -6.26 29.07 -4.13
N GLU A 824 -7.37 28.57 -3.60
CA GLU A 824 -7.72 28.69 -2.18
C GLU A 824 -7.89 27.34 -1.48
N GLY A 825 -7.75 26.23 -2.20
CA GLY A 825 -8.04 24.89 -1.69
C GLY A 825 -6.94 24.18 -0.92
N CYS A 826 -7.20 22.93 -0.55
CA CYS A 826 -6.29 22.16 0.31
C CYS A 826 -4.93 21.93 -0.37
N ARG A 827 -4.94 21.80 -1.70
CA ARG A 827 -3.74 21.54 -2.49
C ARG A 827 -2.74 22.70 -2.54
N ILE A 828 -3.16 23.96 -2.44
CA ILE A 828 -2.21 25.09 -2.30
C ILE A 828 -1.55 25.11 -0.92
N GLU A 829 -2.25 24.62 0.11
CA GLU A 829 -1.68 24.45 1.45
C GLU A 829 -0.63 23.33 1.47
N ASN A 830 -0.76 22.28 0.65
CA ASN A 830 0.31 21.31 0.45
C ASN A 830 1.59 21.97 -0.11
N VAL A 831 1.44 22.89 -1.08
CA VAL A 831 2.57 23.66 -1.61
C VAL A 831 3.21 24.50 -0.51
N LEU A 832 2.41 25.18 0.32
CA LEU A 832 2.90 25.92 1.47
C LEU A 832 3.66 25.02 2.46
N LYS A 833 3.12 23.84 2.80
CA LYS A 833 3.79 22.91 3.72
C LYS A 833 5.17 22.48 3.18
N ASN A 834 5.25 22.26 1.87
CA ASN A 834 6.45 21.81 1.15
C ASN A 834 7.53 22.89 0.95
N ILE A 835 7.16 24.08 0.47
CA ILE A 835 8.13 25.11 0.04
C ILE A 835 7.93 26.45 0.75
N LYS A 836 7.07 26.50 1.77
CA LYS A 836 6.74 27.70 2.57
C LYS A 836 6.18 28.88 1.75
N CYS A 837 5.64 28.58 0.57
CA CYS A 837 5.01 29.55 -0.33
C CYS A 837 3.75 28.95 -0.99
N ARG A 838 2.71 29.77 -1.18
CA ARG A 838 1.49 29.42 -1.93
C ARG A 838 1.65 29.73 -3.41
N ARG A 839 2.65 29.13 -4.06
CA ARG A 839 2.89 29.26 -5.51
C ARG A 839 3.32 27.93 -6.12
N TYR A 840 2.58 27.47 -7.11
CA TYR A 840 2.96 26.31 -7.90
C TYR A 840 4.26 26.57 -8.67
N ALA A 841 5.15 25.58 -8.70
CA ALA A 841 6.47 25.70 -9.30
C ALA A 841 6.45 25.48 -10.82
N PHE A 842 5.64 26.26 -11.53
CA PHE A 842 5.57 26.29 -13.00
C PHE A 842 5.97 27.66 -13.54
N ASN A 843 6.60 27.69 -14.72
CA ASN A 843 6.77 28.92 -15.50
C ASN A 843 5.80 28.97 -16.69
N MET A 844 5.59 30.17 -17.24
CA MET A 844 4.62 30.39 -18.32
C MET A 844 4.90 29.52 -19.57
N LEU A 845 6.17 29.39 -19.96
CA LEU A 845 6.56 28.60 -21.12
C LEU A 845 6.25 27.10 -20.93
N GLN A 846 6.49 26.57 -19.72
CA GLN A 846 6.12 25.20 -19.37
C GLN A 846 4.61 24.98 -19.50
N LEU A 847 3.80 25.92 -18.98
CA LEU A 847 2.35 25.81 -19.02
C LEU A 847 1.76 25.84 -20.43
N MET A 848 2.45 26.42 -21.41
CA MET A 848 2.03 26.33 -22.82
C MET A 848 1.98 24.89 -23.33
N ALA A 849 2.79 24.00 -22.76
CA ALA A 849 2.79 22.58 -23.09
C ALA A 849 1.68 21.78 -22.38
N PHE A 850 0.99 22.34 -21.39
CA PHE A 850 -0.05 21.64 -20.62
C PHE A 850 -1.39 21.72 -21.36
N PRO A 851 -2.24 20.67 -21.28
CA PRO A 851 -3.65 20.78 -21.62
C PRO A 851 -4.31 21.93 -20.85
N LYS A 852 -5.26 22.64 -21.45
CA LYS A 852 -5.85 23.87 -20.88
C LYS A 852 -6.38 23.65 -19.45
N CYS A 853 -7.14 22.58 -19.23
CA CYS A 853 -7.71 22.26 -17.91
C CYS A 853 -6.68 21.85 -16.86
N TYR A 854 -5.43 21.57 -17.25
CA TYR A 854 -4.33 21.23 -16.31
C TYR A 854 -3.48 22.45 -15.92
N ARG A 855 -3.83 23.66 -16.38
CA ARG A 855 -3.08 24.88 -16.05
C ARG A 855 -3.57 25.50 -14.74
N PRO A 856 -2.67 25.93 -13.84
CA PRO A 856 -3.06 26.67 -12.65
C PRO A 856 -3.62 28.06 -13.04
N PRO A 857 -4.50 28.66 -12.21
CA PRO A 857 -5.00 30.00 -12.45
C PRO A 857 -3.87 31.05 -12.37
N GLU A 858 -4.01 32.15 -13.11
CA GLU A 858 -3.05 33.25 -13.08
C GLU A 858 -2.82 33.77 -11.65
N GLY A 859 -1.58 34.19 -11.38
CA GLY A 859 -1.14 34.66 -10.06
C GLY A 859 -0.82 33.57 -9.03
N THR A 860 -1.04 32.29 -9.35
CA THR A 860 -0.79 31.16 -8.43
C THR A 860 0.46 30.33 -8.75
N TYR A 861 1.23 30.71 -9.77
CA TYR A 861 2.44 30.00 -10.19
C TYR A 861 3.61 30.97 -10.43
N GLY A 862 4.84 30.46 -10.35
CA GLY A 862 6.06 31.24 -10.58
C GLY A 862 7.20 30.80 -9.66
N LYS A 863 8.36 31.44 -9.78
CA LYS A 863 9.46 31.23 -8.81
C LYS A 863 9.05 31.81 -7.46
N ALA A 864 9.38 31.09 -6.39
CA ALA A 864 9.38 31.68 -5.05
C ALA A 864 10.54 32.68 -5.02
N ASP A 865 10.27 33.91 -4.62
CA ASP A 865 11.32 34.88 -4.30
C ASP A 865 12.00 34.35 -3.03
N THR A 866 13.16 33.69 -3.20
CA THR A 866 14.02 33.21 -2.10
C THR A 866 14.75 34.34 -1.44
#